data_AF-A0AA95MF23-F1
#
_entry.id   AF-A0AA95MF23-F1
#
_cell.length_a   1.000
_cell.length_b   1.000
_cell.length_c   1.000
_cell.angle_alpha   90.00
_cell.angle_beta   90.00
_cell.angle_gamma   90.00
#
_symmetry.space_group_name_H-M   'P 1'
#
loop_
_entity.id
_entity.type
_entity.pdbx_description
1 polymer ?
#
loop_
_entity_poly.entity_id
_entity_poly.type
_entity_poly.pdbx_seq_one_letter_code
_entity_poly.pdbx_strand_id
1 'polypeptide(L)'
;METIGVLLSIREWNQLRRKKNKQDGIWHLFSKKGEEINLKIVYFTLHQTSLQLLKTEAIEIEKNSGIKKSKVDIPSIIYNPTKFYQKKYIKMLRDLSNHPKFQVINEHHIIKKKNLFELLRAQPDFDKHLNKGKENDQNNAPLTFYVLGQKSSNMEWKIPIIYVKDSSGKKFTIEEAVPLLEHQPQNHKDIKEFLNVHSQKLLKIIHFYYPGVYEIGILYSINNNGHIDISSTCSFNIIMKDLYTWNNQLCQKIFESSLKVAKEMFQQNAIPDGTNKKNQPKTSLSRNESSSGSVKEKKKIKNLNKDDLRVWIKLIPFEAEEMTIKLPGGLIHSSISELNVLQFGIKEQPCKIDIEGGVLLKYNTYYAPIEILISTSLLAKLHIPQDMVYQLKVSTDKVIIGPTIGLLLGEKNQIYNPAYMEKFSDRLGIYENFGGLVIAFSSRSVDWEEKIAYGMIYNPTKKNWEYGTAPIPDAIYRRNFHQKPGWIKQLIELTDEKLFNSYHYKKSDLLLLQNDKKINKHLPDTHLFKNMNELIEFVNKKKKVILKPVSLSRGRGIFFIEKGLGERKGYVLHDHRKGFRLQHHIPDAKGLKEMLKDLNVLHDKYLYQTYIPLLKINNRPFDVRVVMQKYDKEHWICTGIECRVAGENEVLTNIARGGEAMTLEEVVSQAGNHLTFEKVERNVLKVCKKFCDLMDKKDEHYAEFGLDIGLDKEGYPWIIEANIFPSFKGFKAMDYNRYLKIRYQPLIYAVHLQGFAVTETGEGTIDEIFHPNNSLD
;
A
#
# COMPACT_ATOMS: atom_id res chain seq x y z
N MET A 1 -26.38 -15.49 -18.45
CA MET A 1 -25.40 -16.42 -17.86
C MET A 1 -24.17 -15.61 -17.49
N GLU A 2 -23.72 -15.70 -16.24
CA GLU A 2 -22.48 -15.05 -15.80
C GLU A 2 -21.31 -15.59 -16.63
N THR A 3 -20.38 -14.71 -17.01
CA THR A 3 -19.29 -15.06 -17.94
C THR A 3 -17.94 -14.91 -17.25
N ILE A 4 -17.20 -16.01 -17.10
CA ILE A 4 -15.84 -16.03 -16.57
C ILE A 4 -14.82 -16.04 -17.72
N GLY A 5 -13.80 -15.19 -17.60
CA GLY A 5 -12.67 -15.15 -18.53
C GLY A 5 -11.51 -16.03 -18.08
N VAL A 6 -11.10 -17.01 -18.87
CA VAL A 6 -9.95 -17.87 -18.57
C VAL A 6 -8.72 -17.42 -19.36
N LEU A 7 -7.66 -17.06 -18.65
CA LEU A 7 -6.39 -16.62 -19.25
C LEU A 7 -5.52 -17.79 -19.68
N LEU A 8 -5.28 -17.89 -20.99
CA LEU A 8 -4.41 -18.89 -21.60
C LEU A 8 -3.05 -18.32 -21.99
N SER A 9 -2.02 -19.18 -21.92
CA SER A 9 -0.74 -18.89 -22.56
C SER A 9 -0.93 -18.81 -24.08
N ILE A 10 -0.02 -18.14 -24.79
CA ILE A 10 -0.10 -18.07 -26.27
C ILE A 10 -0.06 -19.47 -26.91
N ARG A 11 0.65 -20.41 -26.29
CA ARG A 11 0.72 -21.80 -26.74
C ARG A 11 -0.64 -22.50 -26.59
N GLU A 12 -1.25 -22.40 -25.41
CA GLU A 12 -2.58 -22.99 -25.14
C GLU A 12 -3.66 -22.33 -25.99
N TRP A 13 -3.62 -21.01 -26.15
CA TRP A 13 -4.49 -20.25 -27.05
C TRP A 13 -4.40 -20.77 -28.48
N ASN A 14 -3.18 -20.87 -29.04
CA ASN A 14 -2.98 -21.36 -30.39
C ASN A 14 -3.38 -22.83 -30.56
N GLN A 15 -3.14 -23.68 -29.55
CA GLN A 15 -3.58 -25.07 -29.55
C GLN A 15 -5.10 -25.18 -29.55
N LEU A 16 -5.78 -24.42 -28.70
CA LEU A 16 -7.24 -24.37 -28.65
C LEU A 16 -7.78 -23.86 -29.99
N ARG A 17 -7.21 -22.77 -30.52
CA ARG A 17 -7.59 -22.18 -31.81
C ARG A 17 -7.45 -23.11 -33.02
N ARG A 18 -6.47 -24.03 -33.00
CA ARG A 18 -6.15 -24.95 -34.11
C ARG A 18 -6.92 -26.26 -34.06
N LYS A 19 -7.25 -26.77 -32.86
CA LYS A 19 -7.99 -28.03 -32.71
C LYS A 19 -9.48 -27.82 -33.01
N LYS A 20 -9.87 -27.88 -34.29
CA LYS A 20 -11.24 -28.22 -34.66
C LYS A 20 -11.45 -29.71 -34.35
N ASN A 21 -12.47 -30.07 -33.58
CA ASN A 21 -13.00 -31.44 -33.44
C ASN A 21 -12.23 -32.45 -32.57
N LYS A 22 -11.53 -32.06 -31.49
CA LYS A 22 -11.12 -33.01 -30.44
C LYS A 22 -11.88 -32.73 -29.14
N GLN A 23 -12.86 -33.58 -28.83
CA GLN A 23 -13.71 -33.49 -27.63
C GLN A 23 -12.91 -33.65 -26.30
N ASP A 24 -11.67 -34.14 -26.36
CA ASP A 24 -10.86 -34.55 -25.20
C ASP A 24 -9.69 -33.62 -24.89
N GLY A 25 -9.96 -32.33 -24.68
CA GLY A 25 -8.97 -31.38 -24.16
C GLY A 25 -9.27 -30.97 -22.73
N ILE A 26 -8.23 -30.69 -21.92
CA ILE A 26 -8.40 -30.22 -20.53
C ILE A 26 -9.33 -28.99 -20.42
N TRP A 27 -9.32 -28.09 -21.40
CA TRP A 27 -10.22 -26.93 -21.45
C TRP A 27 -11.64 -27.26 -21.95
N HIS A 28 -11.83 -28.34 -22.72
CA HIS A 28 -13.18 -28.83 -23.02
C HIS A 28 -13.83 -29.36 -21.73
N LEU A 29 -13.05 -30.09 -20.93
CA LEU A 29 -13.48 -30.57 -19.62
C LEU A 29 -13.85 -29.41 -18.68
N PHE A 30 -13.00 -28.39 -18.60
CA PHE A 30 -13.28 -27.18 -17.81
C PHE A 30 -14.56 -26.47 -18.28
N SER A 31 -14.77 -26.34 -19.59
CA SER A 31 -15.96 -25.70 -20.16
C SER A 31 -17.24 -26.47 -19.82
N LYS A 32 -17.22 -27.80 -19.95
CA LYS A 32 -18.34 -28.67 -19.60
C LYS A 32 -18.74 -28.50 -18.13
N LYS A 33 -17.75 -28.43 -17.22
CA LYS A 33 -18.01 -28.17 -15.79
C LYS A 33 -18.57 -26.77 -15.53
N GLY A 34 -18.14 -25.77 -16.30
CA GLY A 34 -18.73 -24.44 -16.27
C GLY A 34 -20.22 -24.47 -16.61
N GLU A 35 -20.58 -25.13 -17.71
CA GLU A 35 -21.97 -25.27 -18.16
C GLU A 35 -22.85 -26.00 -17.12
N GLU A 36 -22.35 -27.09 -16.53
CA GLU A 36 -23.05 -27.85 -15.48
C GLU A 36 -23.47 -26.98 -14.29
N ILE A 37 -22.71 -25.92 -13.98
CA ILE A 37 -23.02 -24.96 -12.90
C ILE A 37 -23.57 -23.62 -13.38
N ASN A 38 -24.03 -23.53 -14.63
CA ASN A 38 -24.60 -22.33 -15.25
C ASN A 38 -23.61 -21.14 -15.35
N LEU A 39 -22.32 -21.41 -15.57
CA LEU A 39 -21.29 -20.41 -15.92
C LEU A 39 -20.88 -20.52 -17.39
N LYS A 40 -20.88 -19.37 -18.08
CA LYS A 40 -20.33 -19.27 -19.43
C LYS A 40 -18.82 -19.08 -19.36
N ILE A 41 -18.06 -19.92 -20.05
CA ILE A 41 -16.59 -19.81 -20.10
C ILE A 41 -16.14 -19.16 -21.41
N VAL A 42 -15.34 -18.10 -21.31
CA VAL A 42 -14.63 -17.53 -22.45
C VAL A 42 -13.13 -17.59 -22.22
N TYR A 43 -12.40 -18.17 -23.16
CA TYR A 43 -10.94 -18.22 -23.13
C TYR A 43 -10.39 -17.00 -23.82
N PHE A 44 -9.31 -16.43 -23.29
CA PHE A 44 -8.60 -15.34 -23.95
C PHE A 44 -7.11 -15.35 -23.59
N THR A 45 -6.32 -14.52 -24.28
CA THR A 45 -4.89 -14.38 -23.98
C THR A 45 -4.50 -12.91 -23.99
N LEU A 46 -3.58 -12.54 -23.09
CA LEU A 46 -3.05 -11.17 -23.00
C LEU A 46 -2.41 -10.67 -24.31
N HIS A 47 -2.06 -11.56 -25.24
CA HIS A 47 -1.55 -11.18 -26.56
C HIS A 47 -2.60 -10.53 -27.45
N GLN A 48 -3.88 -10.85 -27.23
CA GLN A 48 -5.02 -10.36 -28.02
C GLN A 48 -5.91 -9.39 -27.21
N THR A 49 -5.39 -8.90 -26.08
CA THR A 49 -6.13 -8.03 -25.16
C THR A 49 -5.66 -6.59 -25.28
N SER A 50 -6.59 -5.66 -25.46
CA SER A 50 -6.36 -4.22 -25.36
C SER A 50 -6.96 -3.69 -24.06
N LEU A 51 -6.10 -3.31 -23.11
CA LEU A 51 -6.52 -2.70 -21.84
C LEU A 51 -7.07 -1.29 -22.03
N GLN A 52 -6.62 -0.57 -23.07
CA GLN A 52 -7.15 0.76 -23.38
C GLN A 52 -8.60 0.69 -23.84
N LEU A 53 -8.93 -0.30 -24.67
CA LEU A 53 -10.29 -0.52 -25.16
C LEU A 53 -11.12 -1.41 -24.23
N LEU A 54 -10.51 -2.00 -23.19
CA LEU A 54 -11.08 -3.02 -22.30
C LEU A 54 -11.72 -4.19 -23.07
N LYS A 55 -11.11 -4.57 -24.21
CA LYS A 55 -11.60 -5.63 -25.11
C LYS A 55 -10.55 -6.68 -25.38
N THR A 56 -10.99 -7.90 -25.68
CA THR A 56 -10.12 -9.01 -26.07
C THR A 56 -10.76 -9.85 -27.16
N GLU A 57 -9.92 -10.49 -27.98
CA GLU A 57 -10.39 -11.68 -28.70
C GLU A 57 -10.64 -12.81 -27.71
N ALA A 58 -11.74 -13.53 -27.90
CA ALA A 58 -12.15 -14.63 -27.07
C ALA A 58 -12.56 -15.86 -27.89
N ILE A 59 -12.34 -17.03 -27.29
CA ILE A 59 -12.76 -18.34 -27.77
C ILE A 59 -13.79 -18.91 -26.80
N GLU A 60 -14.93 -19.34 -27.31
CA GLU A 60 -15.94 -20.11 -26.60
C GLU A 60 -15.98 -21.52 -27.18
N ILE A 61 -16.06 -22.53 -26.32
CA ILE A 61 -16.21 -23.94 -26.71
C ILE A 61 -17.71 -24.24 -26.69
N GLU A 62 -18.27 -24.62 -27.83
CA GLU A 62 -19.69 -24.95 -27.99
C GLU A 62 -19.97 -26.41 -27.61
N LYS A 63 -21.23 -26.75 -27.30
CA LYS A 63 -21.66 -28.09 -26.88
C LYS A 63 -21.21 -29.23 -27.80
N ASN A 64 -21.13 -28.98 -29.11
CA ASN A 64 -20.67 -29.96 -30.10
C ASN A 64 -19.14 -29.98 -30.26
N SER A 65 -18.39 -29.42 -29.29
CA SER A 65 -16.94 -29.16 -29.38
C SER A 65 -16.53 -28.25 -30.54
N GLY A 66 -17.48 -27.46 -31.05
CA GLY A 66 -17.23 -26.34 -31.95
C GLY A 66 -16.50 -25.21 -31.22
N ILE A 67 -15.77 -24.39 -31.98
CA ILE A 67 -15.10 -23.20 -31.42
C ILE A 67 -15.70 -21.95 -32.06
N LYS A 68 -16.28 -21.09 -31.22
CA LYS A 68 -16.76 -19.78 -31.61
C LYS A 68 -15.73 -18.72 -31.25
N LYS A 69 -15.35 -17.90 -32.23
CA LYS A 69 -14.44 -16.76 -32.03
C LYS A 69 -15.25 -15.48 -32.02
N SER A 70 -14.95 -14.60 -31.09
CA SER A 70 -15.60 -13.29 -31.01
C SER A 70 -14.67 -12.26 -30.39
N LYS A 71 -15.01 -10.98 -30.56
CA LYS A 71 -14.39 -9.87 -29.82
C LYS A 71 -15.37 -9.43 -28.74
N VAL A 72 -14.96 -9.51 -27.49
CA VAL A 72 -15.80 -9.25 -26.32
C VAL A 72 -15.14 -8.22 -25.41
N ASP A 73 -15.92 -7.63 -24.54
CA ASP A 73 -15.36 -6.91 -23.39
C ASP A 73 -14.65 -7.91 -22.47
N ILE A 74 -13.57 -7.47 -21.83
CA ILE A 74 -12.85 -8.32 -20.88
C ILE A 74 -13.82 -8.70 -19.75
N PRO A 75 -13.99 -10.00 -19.43
CA PRO A 75 -14.88 -10.42 -18.35
C PRO A 75 -14.50 -9.80 -17.00
N SER A 76 -15.50 -9.47 -16.17
CA SER A 76 -15.28 -8.88 -14.84
C SER A 76 -14.57 -9.83 -13.88
N ILE A 77 -14.78 -11.14 -14.02
CA ILE A 77 -14.06 -12.17 -13.27
C ILE A 77 -13.13 -12.92 -14.21
N ILE A 78 -11.85 -12.89 -13.88
CA ILE A 78 -10.78 -13.47 -14.68
C ILE A 78 -10.12 -14.58 -13.87
N TYR A 79 -10.16 -15.80 -14.38
CA TYR A 79 -9.42 -16.92 -13.85
C TYR A 79 -8.06 -17.04 -14.55
N ASN A 80 -6.97 -16.93 -13.79
CA ASN A 80 -5.61 -17.06 -14.29
C ASN A 80 -4.93 -18.37 -13.85
N PRO A 81 -5.07 -19.45 -14.62
CA PRO A 81 -4.33 -20.68 -14.36
C PRO A 81 -2.87 -20.63 -14.88
N THR A 82 -2.49 -19.56 -15.59
CA THR A 82 -1.32 -19.53 -16.48
C THR A 82 -0.13 -18.76 -15.89
N LYS A 83 1.07 -19.30 -16.14
CA LYS A 83 2.34 -18.59 -15.95
C LYS A 83 2.76 -17.76 -17.16
N PHE A 84 2.93 -16.45 -16.94
CA PHE A 84 3.52 -15.55 -17.92
C PHE A 84 5.00 -15.29 -17.61
N TYR A 85 5.86 -15.39 -18.62
CA TYR A 85 7.31 -15.19 -18.48
C TYR A 85 7.77 -13.81 -18.95
N GLN A 86 7.10 -13.24 -19.97
CA GLN A 86 7.50 -11.94 -20.51
C GLN A 86 7.04 -10.81 -19.59
N LYS A 87 7.95 -9.86 -19.31
CA LYS A 87 7.70 -8.70 -18.45
C LYS A 87 6.47 -7.89 -18.88
N LYS A 88 6.22 -7.75 -20.19
CA LYS A 88 5.05 -7.05 -20.74
C LYS A 88 3.74 -7.67 -20.26
N TYR A 89 3.58 -9.00 -20.34
CA TYR A 89 2.35 -9.67 -19.95
C TYR A 89 2.20 -9.79 -18.44
N ILE A 90 3.30 -9.95 -17.70
CA ILE A 90 3.28 -9.85 -16.23
C ILE A 90 2.76 -8.46 -15.82
N LYS A 91 3.19 -7.39 -16.50
CA LYS A 91 2.68 -6.04 -16.26
C LYS A 91 1.20 -5.93 -16.61
N MET A 92 0.77 -6.42 -17.77
CA MET A 92 -0.65 -6.39 -18.17
C MET A 92 -1.55 -7.16 -17.20
N LEU A 93 -1.13 -8.33 -16.71
CA LEU A 93 -1.88 -9.08 -15.69
C LEU A 93 -2.02 -8.25 -14.41
N ARG A 94 -0.94 -7.60 -13.97
CA ARG A 94 -1.00 -6.70 -12.80
C ARG A 94 -1.92 -5.51 -13.04
N ASP A 95 -1.89 -4.93 -14.23
CA ASP A 95 -2.75 -3.80 -14.57
C ASP A 95 -4.22 -4.23 -14.55
N LEU A 96 -4.54 -5.47 -15.00
CA LEU A 96 -5.87 -6.08 -14.83
C LEU A 96 -6.24 -6.27 -13.35
N SER A 97 -5.37 -6.90 -12.55
CA SER A 97 -5.62 -7.17 -11.12
C SER A 97 -5.82 -5.89 -10.29
N ASN A 98 -5.20 -4.77 -10.70
CA ASN A 98 -5.35 -3.48 -10.02
C ASN A 98 -6.50 -2.64 -10.60
N HIS A 99 -7.18 -3.10 -11.64
CA HIS A 99 -8.23 -2.34 -12.28
C HIS A 99 -9.57 -2.56 -11.55
N PRO A 100 -10.33 -1.50 -11.22
CA PRO A 100 -11.53 -1.62 -10.37
C PRO A 100 -12.67 -2.43 -11.01
N LYS A 101 -12.67 -2.60 -12.34
CA LYS A 101 -13.68 -3.41 -13.04
C LYS A 101 -13.41 -4.91 -13.02
N PHE A 102 -12.22 -5.34 -12.63
CA PHE A 102 -11.80 -6.74 -12.77
C PHE A 102 -11.39 -7.34 -11.43
N GLN A 103 -11.81 -8.58 -11.21
CA GLN A 103 -11.35 -9.43 -10.14
C GLN A 103 -10.58 -10.59 -10.76
N VAL A 104 -9.30 -10.72 -10.40
CA VAL A 104 -8.42 -11.74 -10.96
C VAL A 104 -8.18 -12.82 -9.90
N ILE A 105 -8.66 -14.03 -10.18
CA ILE A 105 -8.35 -15.23 -9.40
C ILE A 105 -6.95 -15.70 -9.83
N ASN A 106 -6.06 -15.93 -8.86
CA ASN A 106 -4.65 -16.27 -9.07
C ASN A 106 -3.85 -15.15 -9.76
N GLU A 107 -3.80 -13.98 -9.13
CA GLU A 107 -2.90 -12.87 -9.50
C GLU A 107 -1.44 -13.32 -9.56
N HIS A 108 -1.11 -14.27 -8.69
CA HIS A 108 0.12 -15.04 -8.68
C HIS A 108 -0.26 -16.52 -8.71
N HIS A 109 0.56 -17.31 -9.40
CA HIS A 109 0.36 -18.76 -9.54
C HIS A 109 1.61 -19.54 -9.08
N ILE A 110 2.73 -18.84 -8.83
CA ILE A 110 3.98 -19.36 -8.26
C ILE A 110 4.58 -18.27 -7.37
N ILE A 111 5.13 -18.67 -6.23
CA ILE A 111 5.98 -17.84 -5.39
C ILE A 111 7.43 -18.14 -5.75
N LYS A 112 8.21 -17.08 -6.03
CA LYS A 112 9.62 -17.25 -6.36
C LYS A 112 10.34 -17.99 -5.22
N LYS A 113 11.16 -18.98 -5.56
CA LYS A 113 11.93 -19.81 -4.61
C LYS A 113 12.63 -18.97 -3.53
N LYS A 114 13.35 -17.92 -3.92
CA LYS A 114 13.99 -16.98 -2.99
C LYS A 114 13.01 -16.39 -1.96
N ASN A 115 11.90 -15.81 -2.42
CA ASN A 115 10.90 -15.18 -1.55
C ASN A 115 10.20 -16.21 -0.65
N LEU A 116 9.95 -17.42 -1.16
CA LEU A 116 9.37 -18.51 -0.36
C LEU A 116 10.29 -18.85 0.81
N PHE A 117 11.60 -19.04 0.57
CA PHE A 117 12.53 -19.37 1.64
C PHE A 117 12.79 -18.22 2.61
N GLU A 118 12.83 -16.97 2.13
CA GLU A 118 12.88 -15.81 3.02
C GLU A 118 11.65 -15.75 3.94
N LEU A 119 10.47 -16.06 3.39
CA LEU A 119 9.22 -16.13 4.14
C LEU A 119 9.26 -17.25 5.19
N LEU A 120 9.66 -18.47 4.80
CA LEU A 120 9.73 -19.62 5.71
C LEU A 120 10.76 -19.43 6.83
N ARG A 121 11.92 -18.83 6.54
CA ARG A 121 12.94 -18.53 7.56
C ARG A 121 12.49 -17.53 8.61
N ALA A 122 11.54 -16.66 8.25
CA ALA A 122 10.99 -15.67 9.15
C ALA A 122 9.87 -16.22 10.06
N GLN A 123 9.53 -17.51 9.96
CA GLN A 123 8.47 -18.13 10.75
C GLN A 123 9.08 -19.06 11.81
N PRO A 124 8.99 -18.72 13.11
CA PRO A 124 9.55 -19.54 14.18
C PRO A 124 8.99 -20.96 14.22
N ASP A 125 7.69 -21.11 13.90
CA ASP A 125 6.96 -22.38 13.93
C ASP A 125 7.24 -23.31 12.73
N PHE A 126 8.03 -22.82 11.77
CA PHE A 126 8.40 -23.58 10.59
C PHE A 126 9.77 -24.22 10.81
N ASP A 127 9.82 -25.55 10.67
CA ASP A 127 11.01 -26.33 11.01
C ASP A 127 12.26 -25.78 10.29
N LYS A 128 13.33 -25.53 11.06
CA LYS A 128 14.63 -25.10 10.52
C LYS A 128 15.20 -26.14 9.56
N HIS A 129 14.84 -27.42 9.70
CA HIS A 129 15.20 -28.48 8.77
C HIS A 129 14.51 -28.30 7.41
N LEU A 130 13.23 -27.88 7.38
CA LEU A 130 12.48 -27.55 6.15
C LEU A 130 13.03 -26.34 5.37
N ASN A 131 13.91 -25.56 5.99
CA ASN A 131 14.48 -24.32 5.45
C ASN A 131 15.85 -24.50 4.75
N LYS A 132 16.38 -25.72 4.69
CA LYS A 132 17.71 -26.03 4.12
C LYS A 132 17.64 -26.30 2.62
N GLY A 133 17.25 -25.28 1.85
CA GLY A 133 17.42 -25.32 0.40
C GLY A 133 18.90 -25.22 0.00
N LYS A 134 19.64 -26.33 -0.06
CA LYS A 134 20.90 -26.36 -0.82
C LYS A 134 20.57 -26.22 -2.31
N GLU A 135 21.20 -25.27 -2.99
CA GLU A 135 20.95 -24.97 -4.41
C GLU A 135 21.44 -26.07 -5.38
N ASN A 136 22.20 -27.06 -4.90
CA ASN A 136 22.90 -28.02 -5.77
C ASN A 136 22.39 -29.48 -5.75
N ASP A 137 21.44 -29.87 -4.88
CA ASP A 137 21.02 -31.29 -4.77
C ASP A 137 19.72 -31.65 -5.53
N GLN A 138 19.14 -30.73 -6.31
CA GLN A 138 17.86 -31.00 -7.01
C GLN A 138 17.95 -32.05 -8.12
N ASN A 139 19.15 -32.40 -8.58
CA ASN A 139 19.30 -33.39 -9.67
C ASN A 139 19.27 -34.85 -9.21
N ASN A 140 19.20 -35.13 -7.90
CA ASN A 140 19.23 -36.50 -7.36
C ASN A 140 18.15 -36.78 -6.29
N ALA A 141 17.03 -36.03 -6.26
CA ALA A 141 15.93 -36.37 -5.35
C ALA A 141 15.15 -37.59 -5.90
N PRO A 142 15.09 -38.73 -5.18
CA PRO A 142 14.42 -39.94 -5.69
C PRO A 142 12.91 -39.77 -5.87
N LEU A 143 12.26 -38.93 -5.04
CA LEU A 143 10.83 -38.67 -5.09
C LEU A 143 10.50 -37.20 -4.81
N THR A 144 9.52 -36.67 -5.54
CA THR A 144 8.95 -35.32 -5.33
C THR A 144 7.45 -35.42 -5.04
N PHE A 145 7.02 -34.86 -3.92
CA PHE A 145 5.61 -34.77 -3.55
C PHE A 145 5.00 -33.47 -4.05
N TYR A 146 3.79 -33.57 -4.59
CA TYR A 146 3.00 -32.47 -5.10
C TYR A 146 1.76 -32.33 -4.24
N VAL A 147 1.67 -31.25 -3.48
CA VAL A 147 0.50 -30.89 -2.66
C VAL A 147 -0.22 -29.75 -3.33
N LEU A 148 -1.50 -29.92 -3.70
CA LEU A 148 -2.31 -28.81 -4.19
C LEU A 148 -3.05 -28.15 -3.03
N GLY A 149 -2.90 -26.84 -2.86
CA GLY A 149 -3.79 -26.02 -2.07
C GLY A 149 -4.84 -25.35 -2.95
N GLN A 150 -6.12 -25.42 -2.55
CA GLN A 150 -7.21 -24.64 -3.14
C GLN A 150 -7.99 -23.89 -2.07
N LYS A 151 -8.22 -22.61 -2.32
CA LYS A 151 -8.96 -21.72 -1.44
C LYS A 151 -10.44 -21.75 -1.80
N SER A 152 -11.29 -21.87 -0.79
CA SER A 152 -12.73 -21.70 -0.93
C SER A 152 -13.09 -20.23 -1.12
N SER A 153 -14.35 -19.97 -1.46
CA SER A 153 -14.93 -18.62 -1.51
C SER A 153 -14.93 -17.91 -0.16
N ASN A 154 -15.01 -18.66 0.93
CA ASN A 154 -14.87 -18.17 2.30
C ASN A 154 -13.40 -17.99 2.72
N MET A 155 -12.47 -18.05 1.77
CA MET A 155 -11.05 -17.81 1.98
C MET A 155 -10.32 -18.88 2.82
N GLU A 156 -10.94 -20.04 3.03
CA GLU A 156 -10.34 -21.20 3.73
C GLU A 156 -9.56 -22.09 2.77
N TRP A 157 -8.44 -22.64 3.22
CA TRP A 157 -7.61 -23.53 2.42
C TRP A 157 -8.01 -25.00 2.58
N LYS A 158 -8.06 -25.71 1.45
CA LYS A 158 -8.21 -27.16 1.37
C LYS A 158 -7.05 -27.78 0.60
N ILE A 159 -6.70 -29.00 0.97
CA ILE A 159 -5.72 -29.82 0.26
C ILE A 159 -6.45 -30.98 -0.43
N PRO A 160 -6.97 -30.78 -1.66
CA PRO A 160 -7.73 -31.82 -2.36
C PRO A 160 -6.89 -33.02 -2.82
N ILE A 161 -5.58 -32.84 -3.01
CA ILE A 161 -4.71 -33.93 -3.49
C ILE A 161 -3.26 -33.75 -3.03
N ILE A 162 -2.67 -34.89 -2.69
CA ILE A 162 -1.23 -35.09 -2.55
C ILE A 162 -0.87 -36.31 -3.41
N TYR A 163 0.13 -36.19 -4.27
CA TYR A 163 0.64 -37.30 -5.07
C TYR A 163 2.16 -37.19 -5.24
N VAL A 164 2.78 -38.27 -5.68
CA VAL A 164 4.24 -38.40 -5.77
C VAL A 164 4.65 -38.58 -7.23
N LYS A 165 5.80 -38.02 -7.59
CA LYS A 165 6.52 -38.34 -8.83
C LYS A 165 7.91 -38.87 -8.54
N ASP A 166 8.30 -39.90 -9.28
CA ASP A 166 9.69 -40.33 -9.33
C ASP A 166 10.50 -39.50 -10.35
N SER A 167 11.81 -39.81 -10.43
CA SER A 167 12.75 -39.17 -11.37
C SER A 167 12.41 -39.41 -12.85
N SER A 168 11.65 -40.47 -13.18
CA SER A 168 11.17 -40.76 -14.54
C SER A 168 9.91 -39.96 -14.90
N GLY A 169 9.26 -39.33 -13.91
CA GLY A 169 8.00 -38.61 -14.06
C GLY A 169 6.77 -39.50 -13.93
N LYS A 170 6.92 -40.77 -13.56
CA LYS A 170 5.80 -41.67 -13.23
C LYS A 170 5.15 -41.18 -11.94
N LYS A 171 3.81 -41.25 -11.90
CA LYS A 171 2.98 -40.69 -10.83
C LYS A 171 2.41 -41.81 -9.98
N PHE A 172 2.34 -41.55 -8.67
CA PHE A 172 1.87 -42.48 -7.67
C PHE A 172 0.99 -41.76 -6.66
N THR A 173 0.01 -42.45 -6.10
CA THR A 173 -0.58 -42.08 -4.81
C THR A 173 0.50 -42.19 -3.72
N ILE A 174 0.25 -41.60 -2.55
CA ILE A 174 1.20 -41.73 -1.42
C ILE A 174 1.33 -43.21 -1.05
N GLU A 175 0.21 -43.92 -1.05
CA GLU A 175 0.10 -45.33 -0.69
C GLU A 175 0.85 -46.24 -1.68
N GLU A 176 0.85 -45.90 -2.97
CA GLU A 176 1.64 -46.61 -3.99
C GLU A 176 3.14 -46.29 -3.94
N ALA A 177 3.53 -45.15 -3.36
CA ALA A 177 4.92 -44.71 -3.28
C ALA A 177 5.68 -45.35 -2.10
N VAL A 178 5.00 -46.01 -1.17
CA VAL A 178 5.58 -46.59 0.06
C VAL A 178 6.70 -47.61 -0.19
N PRO A 179 6.59 -48.54 -1.16
CA PRO A 179 7.69 -49.45 -1.47
C PRO A 179 8.93 -48.72 -2.01
N LEU A 180 8.74 -47.56 -2.65
CA LEU A 180 9.85 -46.72 -3.12
C LEU A 180 10.54 -45.96 -1.96
N LEU A 181 9.96 -46.02 -0.76
CA LEU A 181 10.44 -45.40 0.47
C LEU A 181 11.04 -46.45 1.43
N GLU A 182 11.32 -47.68 0.98
CA GLU A 182 11.69 -48.88 1.77
C GLU A 182 12.82 -48.71 2.82
N HIS A 183 13.57 -47.62 2.82
CA HIS A 183 14.67 -47.34 3.77
C HIS A 183 14.39 -46.09 4.64
N GLN A 184 13.13 -45.62 4.66
CA GLN A 184 12.71 -44.45 5.41
C GLN A 184 12.13 -44.85 6.77
N PRO A 185 12.49 -44.16 7.87
CA PRO A 185 11.99 -44.48 9.20
C PRO A 185 10.50 -44.15 9.41
N GLN A 186 9.82 -43.49 8.46
CA GLN A 186 8.44 -43.02 8.59
C GLN A 186 7.46 -43.83 7.75
N ASN A 187 6.28 -44.13 8.31
CA ASN A 187 5.19 -44.76 7.58
C ASN A 187 4.47 -43.75 6.67
N HIS A 188 3.74 -44.24 5.67
CA HIS A 188 2.96 -43.42 4.73
C HIS A 188 1.93 -42.51 5.39
N LYS A 189 1.34 -42.95 6.51
CA LYS A 189 0.42 -42.13 7.32
C LYS A 189 1.15 -40.92 7.88
N ASP A 190 2.34 -41.12 8.45
CA ASP A 190 3.16 -40.07 9.05
C ASP A 190 3.59 -39.05 7.99
N ILE A 191 4.01 -39.52 6.81
CA ILE A 191 4.38 -38.66 5.68
C ILE A 191 3.18 -37.83 5.21
N LYS A 192 2.01 -38.46 5.05
CA LYS A 192 0.79 -37.78 4.62
C LYS A 192 0.32 -36.74 5.63
N GLU A 193 0.37 -37.06 6.91
CA GLU A 193 0.06 -36.15 8.00
C GLU A 193 1.05 -34.98 8.04
N PHE A 194 2.35 -35.27 7.95
CA PHE A 194 3.41 -34.28 7.88
C PHE A 194 3.20 -33.29 6.73
N LEU A 195 2.97 -33.80 5.51
CA LEU A 195 2.71 -32.98 4.33
C LEU A 195 1.46 -32.12 4.50
N ASN A 196 0.39 -32.68 5.06
CA ASN A 196 -0.85 -31.92 5.31
C ASN A 196 -0.62 -30.80 6.33
N VAL A 197 -0.07 -31.11 7.51
CA VAL A 197 0.13 -30.12 8.59
C VAL A 197 1.02 -28.97 8.12
N HIS A 198 2.17 -29.29 7.50
CA HIS A 198 3.10 -28.26 7.03
C HIS A 198 2.57 -27.47 5.84
N SER A 199 1.84 -28.13 4.93
CA SER A 199 1.19 -27.43 3.81
C SER A 199 0.11 -26.48 4.31
N GLN A 200 -0.71 -26.89 5.29
CA GLN A 200 -1.74 -26.02 5.87
C GLN A 200 -1.13 -24.80 6.56
N LYS A 201 -0.04 -24.98 7.33
CA LYS A 201 0.72 -23.86 7.92
C LYS A 201 1.21 -22.89 6.83
N LEU A 202 1.85 -23.41 5.77
CA LEU A 202 2.34 -22.59 4.67
C LEU A 202 1.20 -21.88 3.92
N LEU A 203 0.10 -22.56 3.63
CA LEU A 203 -1.06 -21.97 2.96
C LEU A 203 -1.68 -20.83 3.79
N LYS A 204 -1.75 -20.98 5.12
CA LYS A 204 -2.16 -19.89 6.02
C LYS A 204 -1.23 -18.68 5.92
N ILE A 205 0.09 -18.88 5.85
CA ILE A 205 1.04 -17.78 5.66
C ILE A 205 0.85 -17.14 4.25
N ILE A 206 0.75 -17.96 3.21
CA ILE A 206 0.51 -17.51 1.82
C ILE A 206 -0.76 -16.67 1.71
N HIS A 207 -1.81 -17.00 2.50
CA HIS A 207 -3.05 -16.24 2.55
C HIS A 207 -2.79 -14.74 2.73
N PHE A 208 -1.91 -14.38 3.67
CA PHE A 208 -1.70 -12.99 4.05
C PHE A 208 -0.63 -12.29 3.21
N TYR A 209 0.45 -12.99 2.83
CA TYR A 209 1.52 -12.40 2.02
C TYR A 209 1.22 -12.41 0.51
N TYR A 210 0.33 -13.29 0.05
CA TYR A 210 -0.10 -13.41 -1.34
C TYR A 210 -1.64 -13.58 -1.43
N PRO A 211 -2.44 -12.61 -0.96
CA PRO A 211 -3.90 -12.71 -0.86
C PRO A 211 -4.64 -12.87 -2.18
N GLY A 212 -3.97 -12.67 -3.33
CA GLY A 212 -4.50 -12.92 -4.67
C GLY A 212 -4.32 -14.36 -5.17
N VAL A 213 -3.71 -15.24 -4.37
CA VAL A 213 -3.54 -16.67 -4.67
C VAL A 213 -4.73 -17.44 -4.10
N TYR A 214 -5.44 -18.14 -4.98
CA TYR A 214 -6.51 -19.07 -4.65
C TYR A 214 -6.06 -20.52 -4.83
N GLU A 215 -5.06 -20.77 -5.67
CA GLU A 215 -4.58 -22.11 -5.97
C GLU A 215 -3.08 -22.10 -6.14
N ILE A 216 -2.40 -23.04 -5.48
CA ILE A 216 -0.95 -23.16 -5.57
C ILE A 216 -0.51 -24.60 -5.29
N GLY A 217 0.45 -25.08 -6.06
CA GLY A 217 1.14 -26.33 -5.77
C GLY A 217 2.32 -26.08 -4.84
N ILE A 218 2.46 -26.87 -3.79
CA ILE A 218 3.64 -26.91 -2.91
C ILE A 218 4.40 -28.19 -3.26
N LEU A 219 5.70 -28.04 -3.54
CA LEU A 219 6.57 -29.17 -3.86
C LEU A 219 7.42 -29.50 -2.65
N TYR A 220 7.39 -30.78 -2.26
CA TYR A 220 8.32 -31.32 -1.29
C TYR A 220 9.26 -32.31 -1.99
N SER A 221 10.50 -32.36 -1.55
CA SER A 221 11.48 -33.36 -1.98
C SER A 221 11.93 -34.17 -0.79
N ILE A 222 12.07 -35.49 -0.96
CA ILE A 222 12.77 -36.32 0.02
C ILE A 222 14.23 -36.45 -0.41
N ASN A 223 15.16 -36.20 0.51
CA ASN A 223 16.57 -36.41 0.25
C ASN A 223 17.00 -37.85 0.56
N ASN A 224 18.23 -38.22 0.22
CA ASN A 224 18.76 -39.57 0.43
C ASN A 224 18.83 -39.99 1.91
N ASN A 225 18.81 -39.02 2.83
CA ASN A 225 18.79 -39.26 4.27
C ASN A 225 17.37 -39.34 4.84
N GLY A 226 16.35 -39.17 3.99
CA GLY A 226 14.96 -39.30 4.38
C GLY A 226 14.27 -38.09 4.94
N HIS A 227 14.92 -36.93 4.92
CA HIS A 227 14.26 -35.71 5.34
C HIS A 227 13.43 -35.16 4.18
N ILE A 228 12.21 -34.74 4.52
CA ILE A 228 11.26 -34.10 3.60
C ILE A 228 11.45 -32.60 3.72
N ASP A 229 11.81 -31.95 2.61
CA ASP A 229 12.06 -30.50 2.53
C ASP A 229 11.08 -29.82 1.57
N ILE A 230 10.67 -28.58 1.88
CA ILE A 230 9.95 -27.76 0.90
C ILE A 230 10.94 -27.30 -0.16
N SER A 231 10.74 -27.73 -1.39
CA SER A 231 11.66 -27.43 -2.49
C SER A 231 11.29 -26.15 -3.24
N SER A 232 10.00 -25.95 -3.51
CA SER A 232 9.46 -24.79 -4.25
C SER A 232 7.92 -24.77 -4.26
N THR A 233 7.35 -23.85 -5.04
CA THR A 233 5.94 -23.91 -5.45
C THR A 233 5.83 -24.13 -6.95
N CYS A 234 4.72 -24.71 -7.40
CA CYS A 234 4.41 -24.91 -8.81
C CYS A 234 3.03 -24.37 -9.17
N SER A 235 2.81 -24.12 -10.46
CA SER A 235 1.51 -23.62 -10.93
C SER A 235 0.46 -24.72 -10.92
N PHE A 236 -0.77 -24.38 -10.58
CA PHE A 236 -1.97 -25.22 -10.70
C PHE A 236 -2.03 -26.00 -12.02
N ASN A 237 -1.72 -25.35 -13.15
CA ASN A 237 -1.71 -25.99 -14.47
C ASN A 237 -0.77 -27.21 -14.61
N ILE A 238 0.31 -27.29 -13.84
CA ILE A 238 1.21 -28.46 -13.86
C ILE A 238 0.47 -29.65 -13.25
N ILE A 239 -0.11 -29.45 -12.06
CA ILE A 239 -0.89 -30.46 -11.35
C ILE A 239 -2.08 -30.90 -12.19
N MET A 240 -2.81 -29.97 -12.81
CA MET A 240 -3.98 -30.33 -13.63
C MET A 240 -3.63 -31.13 -14.88
N LYS A 241 -2.47 -30.88 -15.52
CA LYS A 241 -1.99 -31.70 -16.63
C LYS A 241 -1.61 -33.11 -16.17
N ASP A 242 -1.06 -33.22 -14.97
CA ASP A 242 -0.77 -34.53 -14.38
C ASP A 242 -2.04 -35.32 -14.11
N LEU A 243 -3.00 -34.71 -13.43
CA LEU A 243 -4.28 -35.34 -13.11
C LEU A 243 -5.11 -35.66 -14.35
N TYR A 244 -5.12 -34.79 -15.36
CA TYR A 244 -5.83 -35.07 -16.61
C TYR A 244 -5.37 -36.39 -17.27
N THR A 245 -4.08 -36.69 -17.18
CA THR A 245 -3.48 -37.91 -17.78
C THR A 245 -3.46 -39.10 -16.84
N TRP A 246 -3.51 -38.88 -15.53
CA TRP A 246 -3.36 -39.94 -14.52
C TRP A 246 -4.67 -40.27 -13.78
N ASN A 247 -5.48 -39.27 -13.43
CA ASN A 247 -6.75 -39.43 -12.72
C ASN A 247 -7.78 -38.36 -13.16
N ASN A 248 -8.44 -38.61 -14.29
CA ASN A 248 -9.35 -37.65 -14.92
C ASN A 248 -10.59 -37.34 -14.05
N GLN A 249 -11.07 -38.29 -13.23
CA GLN A 249 -12.19 -38.05 -12.33
C GLN A 249 -11.84 -37.04 -11.23
N LEU A 250 -10.65 -37.14 -10.65
CA LEU A 250 -10.17 -36.17 -9.67
C LEU A 250 -9.90 -34.80 -10.32
N CYS A 251 -9.36 -34.79 -11.53
CA CYS A 251 -9.18 -33.56 -12.33
C CYS A 251 -10.50 -32.76 -12.44
N GLN A 252 -11.61 -33.45 -12.72
CA GLN A 252 -12.94 -32.84 -12.79
C GLN A 252 -13.40 -32.20 -11.47
N LYS A 253 -13.25 -32.92 -10.34
CA LYS A 253 -13.64 -32.43 -9.02
C LYS A 253 -12.87 -31.17 -8.61
N ILE A 254 -11.58 -31.12 -8.95
CA ILE A 254 -10.71 -30.00 -8.62
C ILE A 254 -11.08 -28.74 -9.42
N PHE A 255 -11.41 -28.87 -10.71
CA PHE A 255 -11.90 -27.75 -11.51
C PHE A 255 -13.25 -27.20 -11.05
N GLU A 256 -14.15 -28.06 -10.59
CA GLU A 256 -15.45 -27.64 -10.07
C GLU A 256 -15.29 -26.66 -8.89
N SER A 257 -14.27 -26.86 -8.04
CA SER A 257 -13.99 -25.98 -6.91
C SER A 257 -13.61 -24.57 -7.37
N SER A 258 -12.73 -24.44 -8.36
CA SER A 258 -12.31 -23.14 -8.92
C SER A 258 -13.48 -22.38 -9.56
N LEU A 259 -14.38 -23.11 -10.23
CA LEU A 259 -15.58 -22.56 -10.85
C LEU A 259 -16.61 -22.09 -9.83
N LYS A 260 -16.80 -22.82 -8.73
CA LYS A 260 -17.68 -22.40 -7.61
C LYS A 260 -17.20 -21.09 -7.00
N VAL A 261 -15.90 -20.94 -6.75
CA VAL A 261 -15.31 -19.68 -6.26
C VAL A 261 -15.65 -18.51 -7.20
N ALA A 262 -15.48 -18.70 -8.51
CA ALA A 262 -15.81 -17.66 -9.48
C ALA A 262 -17.31 -17.31 -9.50
N LYS A 263 -18.19 -18.31 -9.37
CA LYS A 263 -19.65 -18.12 -9.30
C LYS A 263 -20.05 -17.29 -8.08
N GLU A 264 -19.51 -17.62 -6.91
CA GLU A 264 -19.82 -16.92 -5.67
C GLU A 264 -19.29 -15.47 -5.68
N MET A 265 -18.16 -15.21 -6.35
CA MET A 265 -17.68 -13.84 -6.56
C MET A 265 -18.65 -12.99 -7.39
N PHE A 266 -19.38 -13.56 -8.37
CA PHE A 266 -20.41 -12.79 -9.09
C PHE A 266 -21.56 -12.40 -8.15
N GLN A 267 -21.98 -13.30 -7.27
CA GLN A 267 -23.05 -13.06 -6.31
C GLN A 267 -22.66 -11.96 -5.30
N GLN A 268 -21.42 -11.97 -4.81
CA GLN A 268 -20.89 -10.94 -3.93
C GLN A 268 -20.85 -9.55 -4.59
N ASN A 269 -20.54 -9.48 -5.88
CA ASN A 269 -20.48 -8.23 -6.64
C ASN A 269 -21.87 -7.68 -7.02
N ALA A 270 -22.93 -8.48 -6.94
CA ALA A 270 -24.31 -8.06 -7.24
C ALA A 270 -25.00 -7.33 -6.06
N ILE A 271 -24.42 -7.40 -4.86
CA ILE A 271 -24.93 -6.71 -3.67
C ILE A 271 -24.28 -5.32 -3.63
N PRO A 272 -25.06 -4.21 -3.73
CA PRO A 272 -24.49 -2.86 -3.64
C PRO A 272 -23.78 -2.67 -2.30
N ASP A 273 -22.62 -1.99 -2.33
CA ASP A 273 -21.85 -1.54 -1.17
C ASP A 273 -22.76 -0.67 -0.26
N GLY A 274 -23.48 -1.34 0.64
CA GLY A 274 -24.40 -0.77 1.61
C GLY A 274 -24.66 -1.69 2.80
N THR A 275 -24.39 -3.00 2.68
CA THR A 275 -24.53 -3.96 3.78
C THR A 275 -23.52 -5.09 3.68
N ASN A 276 -22.22 -4.82 3.86
CA ASN A 276 -21.25 -5.88 4.13
C ASN A 276 -21.27 -6.24 5.63
N LYS A 277 -22.38 -6.85 6.06
CA LYS A 277 -22.46 -7.69 7.27
C LYS A 277 -22.97 -9.05 6.82
N LYS A 278 -22.05 -9.94 6.44
CA LYS A 278 -22.17 -11.42 6.48
C LYS A 278 -20.99 -12.04 5.72
N ASN A 279 -19.89 -12.19 6.43
CA ASN A 279 -18.98 -13.34 6.33
C ASN A 279 -18.21 -13.33 7.66
N GLN A 280 -18.94 -13.68 8.72
CA GLN A 280 -18.43 -13.94 10.06
C GLN A 280 -19.04 -15.29 10.49
N PRO A 281 -18.26 -16.20 11.10
CA PRO A 281 -18.82 -17.35 11.79
C PRO A 281 -19.77 -16.83 12.87
N LYS A 282 -21.00 -17.38 12.93
CA LYS A 282 -21.99 -17.03 13.96
C LYS A 282 -21.57 -17.63 15.30
N THR A 283 -21.37 -16.80 16.31
CA THR A 283 -21.64 -17.16 17.71
C THR A 283 -22.35 -16.00 18.41
N SER A 284 -23.36 -16.38 19.18
CA SER A 284 -24.38 -15.54 19.81
C SER A 284 -23.87 -14.78 21.02
N LEU A 285 -24.03 -13.45 21.05
CA LEU A 285 -23.97 -12.65 22.27
C LEU A 285 -25.16 -11.69 22.29
N SER A 286 -25.95 -11.82 23.35
CA SER A 286 -27.15 -11.04 23.66
C SER A 286 -26.82 -9.59 23.98
N ARG A 287 -27.62 -8.68 23.43
CA ARG A 287 -27.62 -7.26 23.76
C ARG A 287 -28.37 -7.04 25.07
N ASN A 288 -27.79 -6.28 25.98
CA ASN A 288 -28.54 -5.50 26.97
C ASN A 288 -28.50 -4.03 26.57
N GLU A 289 -29.70 -3.43 26.54
CA GLU A 289 -29.96 -2.01 26.32
C GLU A 289 -29.86 -1.22 27.63
N SER A 290 -29.56 0.08 27.49
CA SER A 290 -29.80 1.25 28.37
C SER A 290 -28.52 2.08 28.47
N SER A 291 -28.51 3.41 28.48
CA SER A 291 -29.56 4.43 28.33
C SER A 291 -28.85 5.76 28.06
N SER A 292 -29.52 6.63 27.32
CA SER A 292 -29.12 8.01 27.02
C SER A 292 -29.00 8.89 28.27
N GLY A 293 -27.95 9.71 28.32
CA GLY A 293 -27.77 10.77 29.31
C GLY A 293 -26.82 11.84 28.80
N SER A 294 -27.38 12.96 28.34
CA SER A 294 -26.66 14.17 27.92
C SER A 294 -26.25 15.01 29.12
N VAL A 295 -24.97 15.42 29.24
CA VAL A 295 -24.58 16.65 29.95
C VAL A 295 -23.37 17.29 29.24
N LYS A 296 -23.55 18.56 28.84
CA LYS A 296 -22.47 19.49 28.48
C LYS A 296 -21.88 20.06 29.76
N GLU A 297 -20.56 20.14 29.88
CA GLU A 297 -19.94 21.27 30.59
C GLU A 297 -18.49 21.56 30.16
N LYS A 298 -18.12 22.83 30.27
CA LYS A 298 -16.96 23.49 29.67
C LYS A 298 -15.72 23.47 30.57
N LYS A 299 -14.56 23.45 29.91
CA LYS A 299 -13.27 24.12 30.23
C LYS A 299 -12.68 23.96 31.65
N LYS A 300 -11.49 23.35 31.69
CA LYS A 300 -10.22 24.00 32.08
C LYS A 300 -9.05 23.06 31.81
N ILE A 301 -8.30 23.35 30.75
CA ILE A 301 -6.96 22.80 30.53
C ILE A 301 -6.02 23.61 31.42
N LYS A 302 -5.41 22.96 32.40
CA LYS A 302 -4.18 23.44 33.05
C LYS A 302 -3.41 22.27 33.67
N ASN A 303 -2.11 22.33 33.41
CA ASN A 303 -0.97 21.63 34.02
C ASN A 303 -0.59 20.29 33.37
N LEU A 304 0.48 20.36 32.56
CA LEU A 304 1.34 19.22 32.27
C LEU A 304 1.87 18.67 33.60
N ASN A 305 1.44 17.46 33.95
CA ASN A 305 1.89 16.74 35.12
C ASN A 305 3.20 16.01 34.86
N LYS A 306 3.99 15.85 35.93
CA LYS A 306 5.13 14.93 36.06
C LYS A 306 4.73 13.43 36.00
N ASP A 307 3.66 13.10 35.27
CA ASP A 307 3.07 11.75 35.15
C ASP A 307 3.49 11.03 33.84
N ASP A 308 4.44 11.60 33.08
CA ASP A 308 4.83 11.15 31.74
C ASP A 308 6.16 10.35 31.79
N LEU A 309 6.28 9.43 32.77
CA LEU A 309 7.44 8.52 32.90
C LEU A 309 7.46 7.56 31.71
N ARG A 310 8.24 7.92 30.68
CA ARG A 310 8.54 7.09 29.52
C ARG A 310 9.90 6.47 29.70
N VAL A 311 9.98 5.15 29.59
CA VAL A 311 11.24 4.43 29.73
C VAL A 311 11.54 3.56 28.53
N TRP A 312 12.81 3.55 28.13
CA TRP A 312 13.36 2.63 27.17
C TRP A 312 13.48 1.25 27.79
N ILE A 313 12.89 0.25 27.13
CA ILE A 313 12.79 -1.12 27.61
C ILE A 313 13.23 -2.12 26.56
N LYS A 314 13.72 -3.26 27.02
CA LYS A 314 13.94 -4.46 26.22
C LYS A 314 13.19 -5.61 26.89
N LEU A 315 12.39 -6.33 26.10
CA LEU A 315 11.58 -7.42 26.62
C LEU A 315 12.40 -8.72 26.65
N ILE A 316 12.40 -9.38 27.80
CA ILE A 316 13.07 -10.65 28.03
C ILE A 316 11.99 -11.72 28.29
N PRO A 317 11.80 -12.69 27.38
CA PRO A 317 10.78 -13.71 27.54
C PRO A 317 11.13 -14.67 28.69
N PHE A 318 10.12 -15.10 29.46
CA PHE A 318 10.25 -16.18 30.45
C PHE A 318 9.04 -17.11 30.42
N GLU A 319 9.21 -18.35 30.89
CA GLU A 319 8.10 -19.30 30.95
C GLU A 319 7.26 -19.07 32.20
N ALA A 320 5.94 -18.98 32.02
CA ALA A 320 4.96 -18.86 33.08
C ALA A 320 3.60 -19.43 32.62
N GLU A 321 2.86 -20.04 33.55
CA GLU A 321 1.50 -20.51 33.28
C GLU A 321 0.53 -19.34 33.04
N GLU A 322 0.71 -18.25 33.80
CA GLU A 322 -0.10 -17.04 33.70
C GLU A 322 0.54 -15.99 32.80
N MET A 323 -0.27 -15.32 31.96
CA MET A 323 0.16 -14.18 31.16
C MET A 323 0.57 -13.02 32.07
N THR A 324 1.88 -12.81 32.20
CA THR A 324 2.47 -11.91 33.19
C THR A 324 3.51 -10.99 32.56
N ILE A 325 3.60 -9.75 33.06
CA ILE A 325 4.70 -8.82 32.84
C ILE A 325 5.22 -8.33 34.20
N LYS A 326 6.55 -8.27 34.35
CA LYS A 326 7.19 -7.81 35.59
C LYS A 326 7.77 -6.42 35.40
N LEU A 327 7.26 -5.43 36.12
CA LEU A 327 7.67 -4.04 36.03
C LEU A 327 8.48 -3.61 37.26
N PRO A 328 9.47 -2.71 37.10
CA PRO A 328 10.15 -2.11 38.23
C PRO A 328 9.21 -1.17 39.00
N GLY A 329 9.23 -1.26 40.34
CA GLY A 329 8.31 -0.52 41.22
C GLY A 329 8.34 1.00 41.10
N GLY A 330 9.46 1.58 40.67
CA GLY A 330 9.54 3.03 40.45
C GLY A 330 8.74 3.57 39.25
N LEU A 331 8.18 2.71 38.39
CA LEU A 331 7.36 3.12 37.24
C LEU A 331 5.88 3.31 37.57
N ILE A 332 5.43 2.88 38.75
CA ILE A 332 4.00 2.84 39.11
C ILE A 332 3.77 3.82 40.27
N HIS A 333 2.94 4.83 40.04
CA HIS A 333 2.54 5.78 41.07
C HIS A 333 1.49 5.18 42.02
N SER A 334 1.54 5.59 43.29
CA SER A 334 0.66 5.10 44.37
C SER A 334 -0.84 5.37 44.15
N SER A 335 -1.20 6.19 43.16
CA SER A 335 -2.57 6.55 42.78
C SER A 335 -3.20 5.62 41.72
N ILE A 336 -2.48 4.62 41.22
CA ILE A 336 -2.95 3.72 40.16
C ILE A 336 -3.58 2.47 40.80
N SER A 337 -4.90 2.38 40.79
CA SER A 337 -5.65 1.25 41.33
C SER A 337 -5.78 0.14 40.28
N GLU A 338 -4.91 -0.87 40.39
CA GLU A 338 -4.93 -2.14 39.63
C GLU A 338 -4.68 -2.05 38.11
N LEU A 339 -3.40 -1.97 37.72
CA LEU A 339 -2.99 -2.23 36.34
C LEU A 339 -3.13 -3.73 36.03
N ASN A 340 -3.95 -4.08 35.03
CA ASN A 340 -4.12 -5.46 34.60
C ASN A 340 -4.21 -5.63 33.07
N VAL A 341 -3.89 -4.60 32.28
CA VAL A 341 -3.90 -4.64 30.82
C VAL A 341 -2.56 -4.19 30.26
N LEU A 342 -2.05 -4.97 29.30
CA LEU A 342 -0.93 -4.59 28.44
C LEU A 342 -1.43 -4.29 27.03
N GLN A 343 -1.05 -3.13 26.50
CA GLN A 343 -1.35 -2.70 25.13
C GLN A 343 -0.09 -2.72 24.25
N PHE A 344 -0.22 -3.27 23.05
CA PHE A 344 0.78 -3.17 21.98
C PHE A 344 0.07 -3.00 20.62
N GLY A 345 0.34 -1.87 19.94
CA GLY A 345 -0.50 -1.44 18.81
C GLY A 345 -1.94 -1.20 19.27
N ILE A 346 -2.91 -1.68 18.49
CA ILE A 346 -4.32 -1.61 18.87
C ILE A 346 -4.80 -2.80 19.72
N LYS A 347 -3.93 -3.78 19.99
CA LYS A 347 -4.29 -4.94 20.81
C LYS A 347 -4.05 -4.64 22.28
N GLU A 348 -5.06 -4.96 23.06
CA GLU A 348 -5.05 -4.94 24.52
C GLU A 348 -5.25 -6.38 25.00
N GLN A 349 -4.44 -6.78 25.98
CA GLN A 349 -4.50 -8.12 26.55
C GLN A 349 -4.49 -8.01 28.08
N PRO A 350 -5.54 -8.50 28.76
CA PRO A 350 -5.50 -8.68 30.20
C PRO A 350 -4.34 -9.59 30.61
N CYS A 351 -3.59 -9.17 31.61
CA CYS A 351 -2.40 -9.85 32.14
C CYS A 351 -2.14 -9.45 33.59
N LYS A 352 -1.43 -10.31 34.32
CA LYS A 352 -0.87 -9.99 35.63
C LYS A 352 0.30 -9.02 35.49
N ILE A 353 0.28 -7.94 36.26
CA ILE A 353 1.37 -6.96 36.31
C ILE A 353 2.03 -7.08 37.68
N ASP A 354 3.18 -7.74 37.71
CA ASP A 354 3.96 -7.95 38.92
C ASP A 354 4.94 -6.80 39.12
N ILE A 355 4.95 -6.24 40.32
CA ILE A 355 5.85 -5.15 40.69
C ILE A 355 7.03 -5.73 41.45
N GLU A 356 8.21 -5.79 40.83
CA GLU A 356 9.46 -6.18 41.50
C GLU A 356 10.32 -4.93 41.75
N GLY A 357 10.93 -4.83 42.93
CA GLY A 357 11.55 -3.61 43.50
C GLY A 357 12.83 -3.08 42.84
N GLY A 358 12.92 -3.15 41.51
CA GLY A 358 14.05 -2.63 40.74
C GLY A 358 14.13 -1.10 40.74
N VAL A 359 15.36 -0.60 40.89
CA VAL A 359 15.72 0.83 40.84
C VAL A 359 15.68 1.31 39.38
N LEU A 360 14.99 2.42 39.09
CA LEU A 360 15.16 3.13 37.82
C LEU A 360 16.63 3.52 37.66
N LEU A 361 17.27 3.05 36.59
CA LEU A 361 18.65 3.41 36.28
C LEU A 361 18.77 4.93 36.16
N LYS A 362 19.85 5.49 36.72
CA LYS A 362 20.19 6.93 36.61
C LYS A 362 20.33 7.39 35.15
N TYR A 363 20.53 6.45 34.22
CA TYR A 363 20.58 6.67 32.78
C TYR A 363 19.71 5.62 32.06
N ASN A 364 18.66 6.06 31.37
CA ASN A 364 17.79 5.21 30.56
C ASN A 364 17.70 5.77 29.14
N THR A 365 18.25 5.03 28.17
CA THR A 365 18.33 5.45 26.76
C THR A 365 18.05 4.28 25.84
N TYR A 366 17.89 4.54 24.54
CA TYR A 366 17.80 3.48 23.54
C TYR A 366 18.97 2.47 23.62
N TYR A 367 20.18 2.93 23.94
CA TYR A 367 21.38 2.10 24.03
C TYR A 367 21.59 1.46 25.41
N ALA A 368 20.84 1.92 26.43
CA ALA A 368 20.82 1.36 27.78
C ALA A 368 19.37 1.19 28.26
N PRO A 369 18.58 0.30 27.62
CA PRO A 369 17.21 0.06 28.00
C PRO A 369 17.14 -0.81 29.25
N ILE A 370 16.06 -0.66 30.01
CA ILE A 370 15.75 -1.54 31.16
C ILE A 370 15.22 -2.87 30.64
N GLU A 371 15.72 -3.98 31.15
CA GLU A 371 15.19 -5.30 30.83
C GLU A 371 13.91 -5.58 31.63
N ILE A 372 12.84 -5.92 30.92
CA ILE A 372 11.52 -6.22 31.48
C ILE A 372 11.16 -7.66 31.14
N LEU A 373 10.82 -8.44 32.16
CA LEU A 373 10.41 -9.83 31.99
C LEU A 373 8.96 -9.90 31.52
N ILE A 374 8.70 -10.68 30.47
CA ILE A 374 7.37 -10.92 29.91
C ILE A 374 7.16 -12.41 29.66
N SER A 375 6.00 -12.95 30.04
CA SER A 375 5.71 -14.37 29.78
C SER A 375 5.66 -14.65 28.26
N THR A 376 6.16 -15.82 27.84
CA THR A 376 6.14 -16.28 26.44
C THR A 376 4.73 -16.28 25.85
N SER A 377 3.73 -16.69 26.65
CA SER A 377 2.31 -16.71 26.28
C SER A 377 1.75 -15.31 25.99
N LEU A 378 2.05 -14.32 26.84
CA LEU A 378 1.62 -12.92 26.64
C LEU A 378 2.29 -12.29 25.41
N LEU A 379 3.60 -12.51 25.25
CA LEU A 379 4.36 -12.01 24.10
C LEU A 379 3.82 -12.57 22.78
N ALA A 380 3.52 -13.88 22.73
CA ALA A 380 2.91 -14.52 21.58
C ALA A 380 1.48 -14.00 21.32
N LYS A 381 0.67 -13.83 22.36
CA LYS A 381 -0.73 -13.36 22.25
C LYS A 381 -0.82 -11.92 21.70
N LEU A 382 0.11 -11.06 22.10
CA LEU A 382 0.22 -9.69 21.60
C LEU A 382 1.04 -9.57 20.32
N HIS A 383 1.64 -10.65 19.80
CA HIS A 383 2.51 -10.63 18.62
C HIS A 383 3.60 -9.55 18.69
N ILE A 384 4.24 -9.39 19.86
CA ILE A 384 5.32 -8.40 20.04
C ILE A 384 6.61 -8.95 19.42
N PRO A 385 7.22 -8.26 18.45
CA PRO A 385 8.52 -8.67 17.92
C PRO A 385 9.61 -8.64 19.01
N GLN A 386 10.52 -9.62 18.94
CA GLN A 386 11.64 -9.71 19.87
C GLN A 386 12.85 -8.95 19.33
N ASP A 387 13.90 -8.82 20.16
CA ASP A 387 15.19 -8.20 19.80
C ASP A 387 15.10 -6.73 19.36
N MET A 388 14.11 -6.00 19.87
CA MET A 388 13.94 -4.56 19.67
C MET A 388 13.95 -3.82 21.01
N VAL A 389 14.32 -2.54 20.94
CA VAL A 389 14.19 -1.62 22.06
C VAL A 389 12.91 -0.82 21.88
N TYR A 390 12.04 -0.82 22.89
CA TYR A 390 10.77 -0.13 22.91
C TYR A 390 10.80 1.01 23.92
N GLN A 391 9.80 1.89 23.85
CA GLN A 391 9.38 2.73 24.96
C GLN A 391 8.18 2.10 25.67
N LEU A 392 8.12 2.26 26.98
CA LEU A 392 6.98 1.91 27.82
C LEU A 392 6.45 3.18 28.49
N LYS A 393 5.14 3.30 28.51
CA LYS A 393 4.42 4.31 29.30
C LYS A 393 3.30 3.64 30.10
N VAL A 394 3.01 4.21 31.25
CA VAL A 394 1.94 3.75 32.14
C VAL A 394 0.82 4.78 32.08
N SER A 395 -0.39 4.34 31.79
CA SER A 395 -1.60 5.15 31.88
C SER A 395 -2.38 4.78 33.14
N THR A 396 -3.54 5.38 33.35
CA THR A 396 -4.36 5.15 34.55
C THR A 396 -4.83 3.71 34.72
N ASP A 397 -5.04 2.98 33.63
CA ASP A 397 -5.68 1.66 33.60
C ASP A 397 -4.86 0.59 32.85
N LYS A 398 -3.82 0.99 32.11
CA LYS A 398 -3.02 0.06 31.29
C LYS A 398 -1.56 0.47 31.14
N VAL A 399 -0.75 -0.53 30.83
CA VAL A 399 0.65 -0.40 30.42
C VAL A 399 0.70 -0.44 28.90
N ILE A 400 1.45 0.48 28.28
CA ILE A 400 1.48 0.62 26.81
C ILE A 400 2.92 0.53 26.35
N ILE A 401 3.20 -0.41 25.45
CA ILE A 401 4.50 -0.61 24.80
C ILE A 401 4.42 -0.08 23.36
N GLY A 402 5.41 0.70 22.95
CA GLY A 402 5.47 1.28 21.62
C GLY A 402 6.76 2.06 21.35
N PRO A 403 6.76 3.02 20.42
CA PRO A 403 5.71 3.30 19.45
C PRO A 403 5.51 2.12 18.48
N THR A 404 4.32 2.03 17.87
CA THR A 404 4.03 1.09 16.78
C THR A 404 3.59 1.87 15.54
N ILE A 405 4.37 1.79 14.46
CA ILE A 405 4.20 2.61 13.26
C ILE A 405 3.93 1.71 12.05
N GLY A 406 2.80 1.94 11.40
CA GLY A 406 2.38 1.26 10.18
C GLY A 406 2.68 2.08 8.92
N LEU A 407 3.43 1.54 7.98
CA LEU A 407 3.57 2.09 6.63
C LEU A 407 2.57 1.39 5.69
N LEU A 408 1.46 2.05 5.35
CA LEU A 408 0.45 1.48 4.47
C LEU A 408 0.80 1.80 3.00
N LEU A 409 1.42 0.83 2.30
CA LEU A 409 2.09 1.04 1.00
C LEU A 409 1.26 0.64 -0.24
N GLY A 410 0.02 0.18 -0.03
CA GLY A 410 -0.96 -0.15 -1.08
C GLY A 410 -0.97 -1.62 -1.49
N GLU A 411 -1.93 -2.01 -2.33
CA GLU A 411 -2.33 -3.42 -2.53
C GLU A 411 -1.46 -4.25 -3.49
N LYS A 412 -0.25 -3.79 -3.78
CA LYS A 412 0.64 -4.41 -4.75
C LYS A 412 1.61 -5.37 -4.06
N ASN A 413 1.23 -6.64 -3.89
CA ASN A 413 2.01 -7.67 -3.17
C ASN A 413 3.53 -7.69 -3.50
N GLN A 414 3.92 -7.42 -4.75
CA GLN A 414 5.34 -7.39 -5.14
C GLN A 414 6.19 -6.31 -4.47
N ILE A 415 5.60 -5.37 -3.72
CA ILE A 415 6.35 -4.35 -2.98
C ILE A 415 6.80 -4.84 -1.61
N TYR A 416 6.16 -5.89 -1.07
CA TYR A 416 6.45 -6.45 0.24
C TYR A 416 7.45 -7.60 0.11
N ASN A 417 8.71 -7.25 -0.12
CA ASN A 417 9.86 -8.16 -0.03
C ASN A 417 11.11 -7.35 0.33
N PRO A 418 12.14 -7.98 0.92
CA PRO A 418 13.33 -7.28 1.40
C PRO A 418 13.96 -6.36 0.36
N ALA A 419 14.14 -6.85 -0.87
CA ALA A 419 14.81 -6.09 -1.94
C ALA A 419 14.05 -4.82 -2.37
N TYR A 420 12.72 -4.87 -2.46
CA TYR A 420 11.93 -3.68 -2.81
C TYR A 420 11.84 -2.70 -1.64
N MET A 421 11.83 -3.23 -0.40
CA MET A 421 11.67 -2.44 0.80
C MET A 421 12.89 -1.56 1.13
N GLU A 422 14.06 -1.88 0.59
CA GLU A 422 15.29 -1.13 0.80
C GLU A 422 15.18 0.38 0.51
N LYS A 423 14.36 0.76 -0.48
CA LYS A 423 14.10 2.18 -0.78
C LYS A 423 13.34 2.93 0.32
N PHE A 424 12.84 2.21 1.33
CA PHE A 424 12.18 2.78 2.50
C PHE A 424 13.08 2.90 3.72
N SER A 425 14.24 2.21 3.72
CA SER A 425 15.21 2.21 4.82
C SER A 425 15.79 3.59 5.10
N ASP A 426 15.83 4.49 4.10
CA ASP A 426 16.31 5.86 4.27
C ASP A 426 15.52 6.71 5.29
N ARG A 427 14.31 6.28 5.67
CA ARG A 427 13.49 6.93 6.72
C ARG A 427 13.88 6.52 8.13
N LEU A 428 14.67 5.47 8.28
CA LEU A 428 14.93 4.82 9.56
C LEU A 428 16.33 5.12 10.08
N GLY A 429 17.00 6.13 9.52
CA GLY A 429 18.30 6.61 10.01
C GLY A 429 18.25 7.33 11.36
N ILE A 430 17.04 7.59 11.88
CA ILE A 430 16.78 8.11 13.23
C ILE A 430 16.01 7.09 14.08
N TYR A 431 16.08 5.80 13.73
CA TYR A 431 15.30 4.78 14.43
C TYR A 431 15.58 4.77 15.92
N GLU A 432 16.86 4.92 16.30
CA GLU A 432 17.33 4.96 17.69
C GLU A 432 16.74 6.14 18.49
N ASN A 433 16.23 7.18 17.82
CA ASN A 433 15.58 8.31 18.48
C ASN A 433 14.18 7.97 19.00
N PHE A 434 13.53 6.90 18.51
CA PHE A 434 12.16 6.54 18.90
C PHE A 434 11.95 5.05 19.20
N GLY A 435 12.78 4.16 18.66
CA GLY A 435 12.70 2.71 18.81
C GLY A 435 11.37 2.10 18.35
N GLY A 436 10.99 0.99 18.95
CA GLY A 436 9.68 0.37 18.73
C GLY A 436 9.50 -0.30 17.39
N LEU A 437 8.25 -0.52 17.00
CA LEU A 437 7.90 -1.29 15.81
C LEU A 437 7.69 -0.38 14.60
N VAL A 438 8.33 -0.70 13.48
CA VAL A 438 7.95 -0.19 12.15
C VAL A 438 7.62 -1.36 11.24
N ILE A 439 6.36 -1.44 10.79
CA ILE A 439 5.88 -2.47 9.87
C ILE A 439 5.28 -1.84 8.62
N ALA A 440 5.70 -2.33 7.45
CA ALA A 440 5.07 -2.00 6.17
C ALA A 440 4.11 -3.09 5.74
N PHE A 441 2.84 -2.75 5.54
CA PHE A 441 1.78 -3.72 5.28
C PHE A 441 0.73 -3.20 4.30
N SER A 442 -0.14 -4.12 3.87
CA SER A 442 -1.25 -3.89 2.94
C SER A 442 -2.57 -4.09 3.66
N SER A 443 -3.65 -3.43 3.23
CA SER A 443 -4.96 -3.71 3.85
C SER A 443 -5.50 -5.10 3.49
N ARG A 444 -5.02 -5.72 2.40
CA ARG A 444 -5.25 -7.14 2.07
C ARG A 444 -4.45 -8.13 2.90
N SER A 445 -3.42 -7.69 3.63
CA SER A 445 -2.55 -8.54 4.45
C SER A 445 -2.84 -8.37 5.94
N VAL A 446 -4.07 -7.98 6.27
CA VAL A 446 -4.56 -7.86 7.64
C VAL A 446 -5.47 -9.04 7.95
N ASP A 447 -5.19 -9.71 9.06
CA ASP A 447 -6.18 -10.54 9.74
C ASP A 447 -7.05 -9.60 10.58
N TRP A 448 -8.25 -9.32 10.06
CA TRP A 448 -9.17 -8.36 10.68
C TRP A 448 -9.85 -8.90 11.94
N GLU A 449 -9.89 -10.23 12.10
CA GLU A 449 -10.46 -10.88 13.27
C GLU A 449 -9.45 -10.82 14.41
N GLU A 450 -8.22 -11.28 14.16
CA GLU A 450 -7.14 -11.24 15.16
C GLU A 450 -6.48 -9.87 15.31
N LYS A 451 -6.84 -8.91 14.45
CA LYS A 451 -6.27 -7.55 14.38
C LYS A 451 -4.75 -7.57 14.18
N ILE A 452 -4.25 -8.48 13.32
CA ILE A 452 -2.83 -8.66 13.02
C ILE A 452 -2.52 -8.18 11.61
N ALA A 453 -1.49 -7.35 11.48
CA ALA A 453 -0.91 -6.97 10.20
C ALA A 453 0.25 -7.91 9.83
N TYR A 454 0.19 -8.48 8.63
CA TYR A 454 1.26 -9.26 8.01
C TYR A 454 2.00 -8.38 7.02
N GLY A 455 3.32 -8.36 7.08
CA GLY A 455 4.09 -7.45 6.25
C GLY A 455 5.59 -7.55 6.43
N MET A 456 6.26 -6.42 6.22
CA MET A 456 7.70 -6.29 6.32
C MET A 456 8.02 -5.49 7.58
N ILE A 457 8.68 -6.09 8.55
CA ILE A 457 9.15 -5.42 9.77
C ILE A 457 10.60 -4.97 9.54
N TYR A 458 10.92 -3.75 9.96
CA TYR A 458 12.31 -3.28 9.93
C TYR A 458 13.09 -3.84 11.11
N ASN A 459 14.22 -4.50 10.83
CA ASN A 459 15.17 -4.97 11.82
C ASN A 459 16.26 -3.88 12.00
N PRO A 460 16.28 -3.17 13.15
CA PRO A 460 17.21 -2.06 13.34
C PRO A 460 18.66 -2.51 13.51
N THR A 461 18.89 -3.70 14.08
CA THR A 461 20.23 -4.27 14.28
C THR A 461 20.88 -4.65 12.94
N LYS A 462 20.12 -5.32 12.06
CA LYS A 462 20.59 -5.72 10.72
C LYS A 462 20.41 -4.63 9.67
N LYS A 463 19.69 -3.55 9.99
CA LYS A 463 19.31 -2.45 9.10
C LYS A 463 18.62 -2.92 7.81
N ASN A 464 17.79 -3.95 7.89
CA ASN A 464 17.11 -4.54 6.75
C ASN A 464 15.60 -4.78 7.05
N TRP A 465 14.85 -5.17 6.03
CA TRP A 465 13.44 -5.53 6.16
C TRP A 465 13.26 -7.04 6.12
N GLU A 466 12.52 -7.58 7.08
CA GLU A 466 12.26 -9.01 7.23
C GLU A 466 10.74 -9.25 7.19
N TYR A 467 10.30 -10.43 6.71
CA TYR A 467 8.90 -10.79 6.81
C TYR A 467 8.53 -10.92 8.29
N GLY A 468 7.36 -10.43 8.68
CA GLY A 468 6.95 -10.47 10.08
C GLY A 468 5.49 -10.08 10.26
N THR A 469 5.01 -10.29 11.48
CA THR A 469 3.65 -9.97 11.88
C THR A 469 3.66 -9.19 13.18
N ALA A 470 2.70 -8.30 13.35
CA ALA A 470 2.45 -7.59 14.58
C ALA A 470 0.97 -7.20 14.63
N PRO A 471 0.43 -6.76 15.79
CA PRO A 471 -0.87 -6.11 15.81
C PRO A 471 -0.93 -4.97 14.80
N ILE A 472 -2.13 -4.64 14.35
CA ILE A 472 -2.35 -3.40 13.60
C ILE A 472 -1.71 -2.25 14.41
N PRO A 473 -0.77 -1.50 13.82
CA PRO A 473 -0.06 -0.44 14.54
C PRO A 473 -1.00 0.65 15.03
N ASP A 474 -0.71 1.24 16.19
CA ASP A 474 -1.52 2.31 16.78
C ASP A 474 -1.50 3.57 15.92
N ALA A 475 -0.38 3.90 15.25
CA ALA A 475 -0.34 4.96 14.23
C ALA A 475 -0.04 4.41 12.83
N ILE A 476 -0.80 4.86 11.82
CA ILE A 476 -0.64 4.41 10.43
C ILE A 476 -0.38 5.60 9.51
N TYR A 477 0.79 5.59 8.85
CA TYR A 477 1.12 6.49 7.76
C TYR A 477 0.62 5.91 6.42
N ARG A 478 -0.46 6.49 5.89
CA ARG A 478 -0.97 6.12 4.56
C ARG A 478 -0.14 6.79 3.44
N ARG A 479 0.52 5.95 2.63
CA ARG A 479 1.41 6.41 1.53
C ARG A 479 0.95 6.03 0.13
N ASN A 480 -0.15 5.29 0.06
CA ASN A 480 -0.81 4.91 -1.17
C ASN A 480 -2.32 5.08 -0.98
N PHE A 481 -3.04 5.36 -2.07
CA PHE A 481 -4.47 5.71 -2.02
C PHE A 481 -5.35 4.79 -2.88
N HIS A 482 -4.87 3.61 -3.26
CA HIS A 482 -5.59 2.64 -4.09
C HIS A 482 -6.24 1.50 -3.27
N GLN A 483 -6.32 1.63 -1.95
CA GLN A 483 -7.01 0.67 -1.09
C GLN A 483 -8.53 0.84 -1.14
N LYS A 484 -9.27 -0.20 -0.74
CA LYS A 484 -10.73 -0.14 -0.62
C LYS A 484 -11.13 0.86 0.48
N PRO A 485 -12.09 1.78 0.22
CA PRO A 485 -12.51 2.76 1.22
C PRO A 485 -12.97 2.16 2.55
N GLY A 486 -13.70 1.03 2.52
CA GLY A 486 -14.19 0.36 3.73
C GLY A 486 -13.07 -0.10 4.68
N TRP A 487 -11.98 -0.64 4.14
CA TRP A 487 -10.82 -1.04 4.95
C TRP A 487 -10.08 0.16 5.53
N ILE A 488 -10.01 1.28 4.80
CA ILE A 488 -9.42 2.51 5.33
C ILE A 488 -10.26 3.04 6.49
N LYS A 489 -11.59 3.10 6.34
CA LYS A 489 -12.50 3.50 7.41
C LYS A 489 -12.32 2.63 8.66
N GLN A 490 -12.26 1.31 8.47
CA GLN A 490 -12.04 0.38 9.58
C GLN A 490 -10.68 0.60 10.27
N LEU A 491 -9.60 0.89 9.52
CA LEU A 491 -8.31 1.22 10.14
C LEU A 491 -8.35 2.55 10.90
N ILE A 492 -9.04 3.57 10.38
CA ILE A 492 -9.24 4.85 11.09
C ILE A 492 -9.94 4.61 12.42
N GLU A 493 -11.04 3.84 12.42
CA GLU A 493 -11.79 3.49 13.64
C GLU A 493 -10.94 2.69 14.63
N LEU A 494 -10.24 1.65 14.16
CA LEU A 494 -9.42 0.78 15.01
C LEU A 494 -8.22 1.50 15.63
N THR A 495 -7.73 2.56 15.00
CA THR A 495 -6.55 3.33 15.45
C THR A 495 -6.92 4.58 16.22
N ASP A 496 -8.20 4.79 16.55
CA ASP A 496 -8.68 6.02 17.21
C ASP A 496 -8.24 7.28 16.44
N GLU A 497 -8.51 7.28 15.13
CA GLU A 497 -8.18 8.35 14.18
C GLU A 497 -6.68 8.64 13.98
N LYS A 498 -5.79 7.74 14.43
CA LYS A 498 -4.33 7.86 14.26
C LYS A 498 -3.81 7.35 12.91
N LEU A 499 -4.69 6.97 11.99
CA LEU A 499 -4.35 6.84 10.57
C LEU A 499 -4.35 8.22 9.91
N PHE A 500 -3.17 8.69 9.52
CA PHE A 500 -3.03 9.99 8.87
C PHE A 500 -2.75 9.88 7.36
N ASN A 501 -3.02 10.99 6.69
CA ASN A 501 -3.34 11.09 5.27
C ASN A 501 -4.55 10.20 4.91
N SER A 502 -5.63 10.34 5.69
CA SER A 502 -6.87 9.54 5.56
C SER A 502 -7.51 9.64 4.17
N TYR A 503 -7.40 10.79 3.51
CA TYR A 503 -7.97 11.04 2.19
C TYR A 503 -6.94 11.43 1.13
N HIS A 504 -7.21 11.04 -0.12
CA HIS A 504 -6.39 11.43 -1.27
C HIS A 504 -6.73 12.82 -1.77
N TYR A 505 -5.99 13.84 -1.34
CA TYR A 505 -6.15 15.21 -1.84
C TYR A 505 -5.92 15.27 -3.35
N LYS A 506 -6.98 15.55 -4.11
CA LYS A 506 -6.98 15.65 -5.56
C LYS A 506 -6.77 17.09 -5.99
N LYS A 507 -6.28 17.27 -7.21
CA LYS A 507 -6.15 18.59 -7.85
C LYS A 507 -7.47 19.39 -7.86
N SER A 508 -8.60 18.71 -7.96
CA SER A 508 -9.93 19.32 -7.91
C SER A 508 -10.30 19.90 -6.54
N ASP A 509 -9.65 19.45 -5.47
CA ASP A 509 -10.08 19.79 -4.11
C ASP A 509 -9.66 21.21 -3.74
N LEU A 510 -8.66 21.76 -4.44
CA LEU A 510 -8.31 23.17 -4.35
C LEU A 510 -9.47 24.10 -4.77
N LEU A 511 -10.38 23.65 -5.65
CA LEU A 511 -11.56 24.43 -6.02
C LEU A 511 -12.51 24.63 -4.84
N LEU A 512 -12.56 23.69 -3.89
CA LEU A 512 -13.41 23.80 -2.70
C LEU A 512 -12.97 24.95 -1.78
N LEU A 513 -11.74 25.46 -1.96
CA LEU A 513 -11.16 26.53 -1.13
C LEU A 513 -11.36 27.92 -1.72
N GLN A 514 -11.89 28.04 -2.96
CA GLN A 514 -12.07 29.34 -3.62
C GLN A 514 -13.10 30.25 -2.92
N ASN A 515 -14.02 29.64 -2.16
CA ASN A 515 -15.02 30.39 -1.39
C ASN A 515 -14.51 30.79 0.00
N ASP A 516 -13.35 30.29 0.43
CA ASP A 516 -12.79 30.64 1.73
C ASP A 516 -12.04 31.98 1.67
N LYS A 517 -12.61 32.99 2.32
CA LYS A 517 -12.09 34.37 2.33
C LYS A 517 -10.65 34.50 2.88
N LYS A 518 -10.16 33.51 3.65
CA LYS A 518 -8.81 33.55 4.23
C LYS A 518 -7.73 33.20 3.23
N ILE A 519 -8.06 32.39 2.21
CA ILE A 519 -7.09 31.85 1.26
C ILE A 519 -7.39 32.14 -0.21
N ASN A 520 -8.64 32.44 -0.57
CA ASN A 520 -9.06 32.63 -1.96
C ASN A 520 -8.24 33.67 -2.73
N LYS A 521 -7.79 34.74 -2.08
CA LYS A 521 -6.93 35.77 -2.68
C LYS A 521 -5.54 35.27 -3.07
N HIS A 522 -5.14 34.11 -2.58
CA HIS A 522 -3.90 33.41 -2.95
C HIS A 522 -4.18 32.24 -3.90
N LEU A 523 -5.42 32.03 -4.33
CA LEU A 523 -5.78 30.99 -5.28
C LEU A 523 -6.05 31.63 -6.64
N PRO A 524 -5.46 31.10 -7.72
CA PRO A 524 -5.84 31.52 -9.06
C PRO A 524 -7.30 31.12 -9.31
N ASP A 525 -8.05 32.02 -9.93
CA ASP A 525 -9.43 31.77 -10.34
C ASP A 525 -9.46 30.55 -11.28
N THR A 526 -10.18 29.50 -10.89
CA THR A 526 -10.12 28.14 -11.44
C THR A 526 -11.50 27.53 -11.48
N HIS A 527 -11.86 26.85 -12.57
CA HIS A 527 -13.14 26.19 -12.71
C HIS A 527 -12.99 24.81 -13.32
N LEU A 528 -13.97 23.94 -13.04
CA LEU A 528 -14.13 22.69 -13.75
C LEU A 528 -14.73 22.97 -15.13
N PHE A 529 -14.15 22.39 -16.18
CA PHE A 529 -14.71 22.46 -17.51
C PHE A 529 -16.07 21.74 -17.55
N LYS A 530 -17.14 22.50 -17.81
CA LYS A 530 -18.52 22.00 -17.94
C LYS A 530 -19.04 22.16 -19.35
N ASN A 531 -18.81 23.32 -19.96
CA ASN A 531 -19.21 23.62 -21.32
C ASN A 531 -18.27 24.66 -21.95
N MET A 532 -18.35 24.77 -23.27
CA MET A 532 -17.48 25.65 -24.06
C MET A 532 -17.79 27.14 -23.86
N ASN A 533 -19.04 27.52 -23.63
CA ASN A 533 -19.44 28.93 -23.52
C ASN A 533 -18.77 29.57 -22.31
N GLU A 534 -18.85 28.92 -21.14
CA GLU A 534 -18.17 29.35 -19.91
C GLU A 534 -16.65 29.48 -20.11
N LEU A 535 -16.02 28.49 -20.75
CA LEU A 535 -14.58 28.54 -21.03
C LEU A 535 -14.22 29.74 -21.93
N ILE A 536 -15.00 29.97 -22.99
CA ILE A 536 -14.76 31.08 -23.93
C ILE A 536 -14.91 32.43 -23.22
N GLU A 537 -15.97 32.62 -22.43
CA GLU A 537 -16.18 33.81 -21.61
C GLU A 537 -15.00 34.03 -20.66
N PHE A 538 -14.56 32.97 -19.99
CA PHE A 538 -13.43 33.03 -19.08
C PHE A 538 -12.12 33.42 -19.79
N VAL A 539 -11.83 32.84 -20.96
CA VAL A 539 -10.68 33.20 -21.80
C VAL A 539 -10.76 34.66 -22.26
N ASN A 540 -11.93 35.11 -22.71
CA ASN A 540 -12.12 36.50 -23.16
C ASN A 540 -11.91 37.50 -22.02
N LYS A 541 -12.33 37.15 -20.80
CA LYS A 541 -12.16 37.96 -19.59
C LYS A 541 -10.71 37.97 -19.10
N LYS A 542 -10.09 36.80 -18.94
CA LYS A 542 -8.76 36.63 -18.33
C LYS A 542 -7.60 36.78 -19.32
N LYS A 543 -7.88 36.80 -20.62
CA LYS A 543 -6.94 36.88 -21.76
C LYS A 543 -6.00 35.70 -21.92
N LYS A 544 -5.51 35.10 -20.84
CA LYS A 544 -4.66 33.89 -20.88
C LYS A 544 -5.07 32.90 -19.81
N VAL A 545 -5.27 31.65 -20.22
CA VAL A 545 -5.85 30.60 -19.40
C VAL A 545 -5.02 29.32 -19.57
N ILE A 546 -4.79 28.62 -18.47
CA ILE A 546 -4.18 27.29 -18.48
C ILE A 546 -5.27 26.21 -18.34
N LEU A 547 -5.24 25.23 -19.24
CA LEU A 547 -6.07 24.02 -19.17
C LEU A 547 -5.25 22.89 -18.55
N LYS A 548 -5.79 22.26 -17.50
CA LYS A 548 -5.13 21.19 -16.75
C LYS A 548 -6.06 19.98 -16.63
N PRO A 549 -5.65 18.78 -17.05
CA PRO A 549 -6.42 17.56 -16.80
C PRO A 549 -6.48 17.26 -15.30
N VAL A 550 -7.62 16.79 -14.81
CA VAL A 550 -7.82 16.43 -13.38
C VAL A 550 -7.03 15.18 -13.01
N SER A 551 -6.89 14.23 -13.94
CA SER A 551 -6.33 12.89 -13.68
C SER A 551 -4.86 12.72 -14.05
N LEU A 552 -4.25 13.69 -14.74
CA LEU A 552 -2.84 13.61 -15.15
C LEU A 552 -1.93 14.49 -14.29
N SER A 553 -0.65 14.14 -14.29
CA SER A 553 0.41 14.78 -13.50
C SER A 553 1.66 15.02 -14.34
N ARG A 554 2.65 15.73 -13.77
CA ARG A 554 3.95 16.05 -14.39
C ARG A 554 3.84 16.92 -15.64
N GLY A 555 2.87 17.83 -15.67
CA GLY A 555 2.66 18.74 -16.80
C GLY A 555 2.09 18.09 -18.07
N ARG A 556 1.73 16.79 -18.03
CA ARG A 556 1.12 16.11 -19.18
C ARG A 556 -0.30 16.61 -19.42
N GLY A 557 -0.66 16.81 -20.69
CA GLY A 557 -2.00 17.25 -21.07
C GLY A 557 -2.27 18.74 -20.83
N ILE A 558 -1.26 19.55 -20.49
CA ILE A 558 -1.47 20.98 -20.27
C ILE A 558 -1.56 21.71 -21.61
N PHE A 559 -2.55 22.59 -21.71
CA PHE A 559 -2.66 23.58 -22.79
C PHE A 559 -2.72 24.99 -22.22
N PHE A 560 -2.32 25.97 -23.02
CA PHE A 560 -2.63 27.38 -22.74
C PHE A 560 -3.50 27.92 -23.86
N ILE A 561 -4.53 28.69 -23.50
CA ILE A 561 -5.35 29.43 -24.44
C ILE A 561 -5.09 30.90 -24.20
N GLU A 562 -4.66 31.60 -25.23
CA GLU A 562 -4.45 33.04 -25.23
C GLU A 562 -5.40 33.72 -26.20
N LYS A 563 -6.01 34.83 -25.77
CA LYS A 563 -6.87 35.65 -26.60
C LYS A 563 -5.99 36.55 -27.48
N GLY A 564 -6.14 36.43 -28.79
CA GLY A 564 -5.44 37.30 -29.72
C GLY A 564 -5.93 38.76 -29.61
N LEU A 565 -4.99 39.70 -29.69
CA LEU A 565 -5.24 41.15 -29.64
C LEU A 565 -4.86 41.80 -31.00
N GLY A 566 -5.47 42.95 -31.30
CA GLY A 566 -5.18 43.71 -32.52
C GLY A 566 -5.57 42.98 -33.81
N GLU A 567 -4.67 42.96 -34.79
CA GLU A 567 -4.88 42.34 -36.12
C GLU A 567 -4.93 40.79 -36.06
N ARG A 568 -4.44 40.17 -34.98
CA ARG A 568 -4.49 38.73 -34.75
C ARG A 568 -5.75 38.36 -33.96
N LYS A 569 -6.93 38.67 -34.50
CA LYS A 569 -8.23 38.32 -33.87
C LYS A 569 -8.37 36.79 -33.79
N GLY A 570 -8.92 36.30 -32.68
CA GLY A 570 -9.15 34.87 -32.44
C GLY A 570 -8.52 34.35 -31.15
N TYR A 571 -8.00 33.13 -31.17
CA TYR A 571 -7.36 32.44 -30.05
C TYR A 571 -6.04 31.81 -30.50
N VAL A 572 -5.10 31.68 -29.58
CA VAL A 572 -3.87 30.90 -29.76
C VAL A 572 -3.89 29.77 -28.74
N LEU A 573 -3.86 28.53 -29.22
CA LEU A 573 -3.74 27.34 -28.38
C LEU A 573 -2.29 26.87 -28.41
N HIS A 574 -1.65 26.85 -27.24
CA HIS A 574 -0.33 26.28 -27.06
C HIS A 574 -0.45 24.84 -26.55
N ASP A 575 0.01 23.87 -27.34
CA ASP A 575 0.05 22.46 -26.96
C ASP A 575 1.43 22.10 -26.41
N HIS A 576 1.47 21.81 -25.10
CA HIS A 576 2.67 21.43 -24.36
C HIS A 576 2.77 19.93 -24.08
N ARG A 577 1.93 19.10 -24.72
CA ARG A 577 1.95 17.63 -24.53
C ARG A 577 3.21 16.99 -25.09
N LYS A 578 3.83 17.57 -26.12
CA LYS A 578 5.08 17.11 -26.71
C LYS A 578 6.28 17.95 -26.20
N GLY A 579 7.50 17.47 -26.42
CA GLY A 579 8.74 18.15 -26.02
C GLY A 579 9.02 19.47 -26.76
N PHE A 580 8.19 19.81 -27.75
CA PHE A 580 8.25 21.06 -28.52
C PHE A 580 6.90 21.77 -28.45
N ARG A 581 6.92 23.11 -28.49
CA ARG A 581 5.72 23.96 -28.39
C ARG A 581 5.02 24.05 -29.75
N LEU A 582 3.88 23.39 -29.89
CA LEU A 582 2.99 23.61 -31.03
C LEU A 582 2.05 24.78 -30.72
N GLN A 583 1.92 25.71 -31.66
CA GLN A 583 0.99 26.83 -31.57
C GLN A 583 -0.05 26.70 -32.67
N HIS A 584 -1.32 26.76 -32.29
CA HIS A 584 -2.43 26.77 -33.22
C HIS A 584 -3.10 28.13 -33.18
N HIS A 585 -3.07 28.85 -34.30
CA HIS A 585 -3.84 30.08 -34.47
C HIS A 585 -5.26 29.70 -34.92
N ILE A 586 -6.25 30.16 -34.16
CA ILE A 586 -7.63 29.72 -34.29
C ILE A 586 -8.49 30.98 -34.46
N PRO A 587 -9.17 31.17 -35.60
CA PRO A 587 -9.87 32.43 -35.90
C PRO A 587 -11.00 32.78 -34.93
N ASP A 588 -11.72 31.78 -34.43
CA ASP A 588 -12.95 32.00 -33.67
C ASP A 588 -13.21 30.92 -32.59
N ALA A 589 -14.33 31.09 -31.88
CA ALA A 589 -14.75 30.20 -30.81
C ALA A 589 -15.16 28.81 -31.32
N LYS A 590 -15.68 28.71 -32.55
CA LYS A 590 -16.12 27.46 -33.17
C LYS A 590 -14.90 26.59 -33.50
N GLY A 591 -13.88 27.17 -34.12
CA GLY A 591 -12.60 26.50 -34.38
C GLY A 591 -11.90 26.06 -33.10
N LEU A 592 -12.00 26.83 -32.01
CA LEU A 592 -11.44 26.45 -30.72
C LEU A 592 -12.16 25.20 -30.16
N LYS A 593 -13.49 25.16 -30.27
CA LYS A 593 -14.28 23.99 -29.87
C LYS A 593 -13.92 22.75 -30.67
N GLU A 594 -13.80 22.87 -31.99
CA GLU A 594 -13.43 21.74 -32.88
C GLU A 594 -12.02 21.22 -32.53
N MET A 595 -11.04 22.12 -32.38
CA MET A 595 -9.68 21.74 -31.96
C MET A 595 -9.68 21.03 -30.61
N LEU A 596 -10.34 21.56 -29.58
CA LEU A 596 -10.38 20.93 -28.26
C LEU A 596 -11.11 19.57 -28.27
N LYS A 597 -12.09 19.37 -29.18
CA LYS A 597 -12.75 18.08 -29.40
C LYS A 597 -11.75 17.07 -29.96
N ASP A 598 -11.01 17.43 -31.00
CA ASP A 598 -10.03 16.55 -31.66
C ASP A 598 -8.85 16.21 -30.73
N LEU A 599 -8.50 17.14 -29.85
CA LEU A 599 -7.49 16.96 -28.80
C LEU A 599 -7.99 16.16 -27.59
N ASN A 600 -9.24 15.68 -27.62
CA ASN A 600 -9.91 14.91 -26.58
C ASN A 600 -10.14 15.66 -25.24
N VAL A 601 -9.99 16.98 -25.22
CA VAL A 601 -10.19 17.80 -24.02
C VAL A 601 -11.65 17.77 -23.56
N LEU A 602 -12.60 17.64 -24.50
CA LEU A 602 -14.04 17.62 -24.19
C LEU A 602 -14.54 16.31 -23.58
N HIS A 603 -13.81 15.20 -23.75
CA HIS A 603 -14.18 13.90 -23.18
C HIS A 603 -13.52 13.66 -21.81
N ASP A 604 -12.35 14.27 -21.59
CA ASP A 604 -11.60 14.17 -20.36
C ASP A 604 -12.03 15.26 -19.35
N LYS A 605 -11.89 14.99 -18.04
CA LYS A 605 -12.15 16.01 -17.02
C LYS A 605 -10.99 17.00 -16.97
N TYR A 606 -11.24 18.24 -17.42
CA TYR A 606 -10.29 19.35 -17.38
C TYR A 606 -10.70 20.45 -16.40
N LEU A 607 -9.70 21.14 -15.86
CA LEU A 607 -9.82 22.41 -15.17
C LEU A 607 -9.32 23.52 -16.08
N TYR A 608 -9.92 24.69 -16.02
CA TYR A 608 -9.39 25.91 -16.61
C TYR A 608 -9.11 26.94 -15.52
N GLN A 609 -7.92 27.53 -15.55
CA GLN A 609 -7.39 28.38 -14.49
C GLN A 609 -6.76 29.64 -15.09
N THR A 610 -6.86 30.76 -14.38
CA THR A 610 -6.17 32.01 -14.76
C THR A 610 -4.67 31.76 -14.83
N TYR A 611 -4.04 32.17 -15.93
CA TYR A 611 -2.58 32.12 -16.02
C TYR A 611 -1.96 33.19 -15.12
N ILE A 612 -1.06 32.77 -14.23
CA ILE A 612 -0.27 33.68 -13.38
C ILE A 612 1.09 33.91 -14.06
N PRO A 613 1.45 35.15 -14.44
CA PRO A 613 2.78 35.47 -14.93
C PRO A 613 3.81 35.36 -13.79
N LEU A 614 4.52 34.24 -13.75
CA LEU A 614 5.50 33.96 -12.70
C LEU A 614 6.76 34.83 -12.82
N LEU A 615 7.43 35.07 -11.69
CA LEU A 615 8.82 35.53 -11.66
C LEU A 615 9.71 34.58 -12.45
N LYS A 616 10.81 35.16 -12.95
CA LYS A 616 11.73 34.49 -13.85
C LYS A 616 13.17 34.79 -13.47
N ILE A 617 14.04 33.82 -13.66
CA ILE A 617 15.49 34.01 -13.70
C ILE A 617 15.96 33.72 -15.13
N ASN A 618 16.74 34.61 -15.73
CA ASN A 618 17.19 34.45 -17.13
C ASN A 618 16.04 34.11 -18.10
N ASN A 619 14.89 34.79 -17.93
CA ASN A 619 13.63 34.56 -18.67
C ASN A 619 12.99 33.16 -18.50
N ARG A 620 13.48 32.31 -17.59
CA ARG A 620 12.92 31.01 -17.23
C ARG A 620 12.01 31.16 -16.01
N PRO A 621 10.71 30.82 -16.10
CA PRO A 621 9.82 30.88 -14.94
C PRO A 621 10.22 29.84 -13.90
N PHE A 622 9.90 30.10 -12.64
CA PHE A 622 10.07 29.14 -11.55
C PHE A 622 8.83 29.08 -10.65
N ASP A 623 8.67 27.96 -9.95
CA ASP A 623 7.75 27.84 -8.83
C ASP A 623 8.51 27.41 -7.57
N VAL A 624 7.90 27.66 -6.40
CA VAL A 624 8.42 27.34 -5.09
C VAL A 624 7.64 26.16 -4.53
N ARG A 625 8.26 24.99 -4.42
CA ARG A 625 7.72 23.83 -3.71
C ARG A 625 8.04 23.97 -2.23
N VAL A 626 7.00 24.07 -1.42
CA VAL A 626 7.09 24.07 0.05
C VAL A 626 6.58 22.74 0.58
N VAL A 627 7.37 22.08 1.42
CA VAL A 627 6.97 20.85 2.11
C VAL A 627 6.54 21.22 3.52
N MET A 628 5.24 21.09 3.77
CA MET A 628 4.62 21.27 5.08
C MET A 628 4.33 19.89 5.68
N GLN A 629 4.76 19.66 6.91
CA GLN A 629 4.52 18.41 7.63
C GLN A 629 4.08 18.69 9.06
N LYS A 630 3.27 17.81 9.65
CA LYS A 630 2.91 17.89 11.06
C LYS A 630 4.13 17.61 11.93
N TYR A 631 4.32 18.45 12.93
CA TYR A 631 5.26 18.21 14.02
C TYR A 631 4.59 17.37 15.11
N ASP A 632 3.42 17.83 15.55
CA ASP A 632 2.48 17.15 16.46
C ASP A 632 1.04 17.38 15.96
N LYS A 633 0.01 16.95 16.69
CA LYS A 633 -1.40 17.06 16.25
C LYS A 633 -1.83 18.50 15.95
N GLU A 634 -1.25 19.50 16.60
CA GLU A 634 -1.66 20.89 16.54
C GLU A 634 -0.77 21.74 15.61
N HIS A 635 0.48 21.35 15.42
CA HIS A 635 1.49 22.19 14.79
C HIS A 635 1.96 21.67 13.42
N TRP A 636 1.89 22.53 12.41
CA TRP A 636 2.53 22.35 11.11
C TRP A 636 3.88 23.07 11.06
N ILE A 637 4.88 22.41 10.46
CA ILE A 637 6.20 22.97 10.21
C ILE A 637 6.56 22.88 8.74
N CYS A 638 7.40 23.82 8.28
CA CYS A 638 8.02 23.73 6.96
C CYS A 638 9.32 22.93 7.07
N THR A 639 9.35 21.74 6.46
CA THR A 639 10.53 20.87 6.49
C THR A 639 11.43 21.05 5.29
N GLY A 640 11.00 21.75 4.24
CA GLY A 640 11.88 22.12 3.13
C GLY A 640 11.22 23.02 2.10
N ILE A 641 12.05 23.84 1.44
CA ILE A 641 11.67 24.68 0.32
C ILE A 641 12.63 24.38 -0.84
N GLU A 642 12.09 24.02 -2.02
CA GLU A 642 12.86 23.91 -3.27
C GLU A 642 12.22 24.81 -4.32
N CYS A 643 13.02 25.54 -5.09
CA CYS A 643 12.57 26.27 -6.26
C CYS A 643 12.83 25.44 -7.51
N ARG A 644 11.82 25.31 -8.37
CA ARG A 644 11.90 24.53 -9.61
C ARG A 644 11.90 25.48 -10.78
N VAL A 645 13.06 25.69 -11.37
CA VAL A 645 13.24 26.57 -12.52
C VAL A 645 12.96 25.78 -13.79
N ALA A 646 12.17 26.34 -14.70
CA ALA A 646 11.90 25.71 -15.99
C ALA A 646 13.18 25.54 -16.81
N GLY A 647 13.23 24.51 -17.64
CA GLY A 647 14.31 24.35 -18.62
C GLY A 647 14.39 25.53 -19.59
N GLU A 648 15.49 25.64 -20.33
CA GLU A 648 15.62 26.65 -21.37
C GLU A 648 14.46 26.57 -22.36
N ASN A 649 13.87 27.72 -22.69
CA ASN A 649 12.73 27.81 -23.59
C ASN A 649 11.52 26.94 -23.15
N GLU A 650 11.35 26.64 -21.87
CA GLU A 650 10.16 25.99 -21.29
C GLU A 650 9.29 26.97 -20.49
N VAL A 651 7.98 26.74 -20.49
CA VAL A 651 7.03 27.53 -19.65
C VAL A 651 6.65 26.74 -18.39
N LEU A 652 6.82 25.42 -18.42
CA LEU A 652 6.45 24.54 -17.32
C LEU A 652 7.67 24.23 -16.45
N THR A 653 7.54 24.52 -15.16
CA THR A 653 8.52 24.39 -14.08
C THR A 653 8.70 22.95 -13.61
N ASN A 654 8.91 22.04 -14.56
CA ASN A 654 9.04 20.61 -14.29
C ASN A 654 10.49 20.16 -14.49
N ILE A 655 11.14 19.74 -13.40
CA ILE A 655 12.50 19.16 -13.41
C ILE A 655 12.60 18.01 -14.43
N ALA A 656 11.55 17.20 -14.60
CA ALA A 656 11.56 16.10 -15.57
C ALA A 656 11.61 16.54 -17.06
N ARG A 657 11.50 17.85 -17.35
CA ARG A 657 11.62 18.45 -18.67
C ARG A 657 12.92 19.27 -18.82
N GLY A 658 13.95 18.92 -18.07
CA GLY A 658 15.24 19.64 -18.11
C GLY A 658 15.27 20.92 -17.26
N GLY A 659 14.33 21.06 -16.32
CA GLY A 659 14.40 22.10 -15.30
C GLY A 659 15.41 21.75 -14.20
N GLU A 660 15.85 22.76 -13.46
CA GLU A 660 16.80 22.64 -12.36
C GLU A 660 16.13 22.97 -11.02
N ALA A 661 16.71 22.48 -9.93
CA ALA A 661 16.28 22.80 -8.58
C ALA A 661 17.29 23.78 -7.97
N MET A 662 16.79 24.83 -7.32
CA MET A 662 17.58 25.87 -6.66
C MET A 662 16.96 26.22 -5.29
N THR A 663 17.70 26.94 -4.45
CA THR A 663 17.17 27.48 -3.19
C THR A 663 16.28 28.70 -3.43
N LEU A 664 15.45 29.07 -2.45
CA LEU A 664 14.62 30.26 -2.53
C LEU A 664 15.47 31.55 -2.53
N GLU A 665 16.55 31.59 -1.76
CA GLU A 665 17.46 32.72 -1.68
C GLU A 665 18.15 33.00 -3.03
N GLU A 666 18.66 31.97 -3.69
CA GLU A 666 19.30 32.10 -5.01
C GLU A 666 18.32 32.63 -6.07
N VAL A 667 17.08 32.12 -6.11
CA VAL A 667 16.14 32.59 -7.14
C VAL A 667 15.60 33.99 -6.86
N VAL A 668 15.41 34.36 -5.59
CA VAL A 668 14.95 35.71 -5.22
C VAL A 668 16.03 36.74 -5.52
N SER A 669 17.29 36.48 -5.16
CA SER A 669 18.41 37.38 -5.44
C SER A 669 18.63 37.61 -6.95
N GLN A 670 18.33 36.62 -7.79
CA GLN A 670 18.47 36.72 -9.24
C GLN A 670 17.22 37.25 -9.98
N ALA A 671 16.04 37.19 -9.37
CA ALA A 671 14.77 37.53 -10.04
C ALA A 671 14.46 39.04 -10.05
N GLY A 672 15.02 39.83 -9.13
CA GLY A 672 14.88 41.29 -9.15
C GLY A 672 15.29 41.99 -7.85
N ASN A 673 15.88 43.18 -7.96
CA ASN A 673 16.46 43.93 -6.85
C ASN A 673 15.44 44.51 -5.84
N HIS A 674 14.14 44.48 -6.16
CA HIS A 674 13.08 45.02 -5.30
C HIS A 674 12.50 44.00 -4.31
N LEU A 675 12.94 42.73 -4.38
CA LEU A 675 12.48 41.65 -3.52
C LEU A 675 13.59 41.25 -2.54
N THR A 676 13.23 41.10 -1.26
CA THR A 676 14.15 40.52 -0.25
C THR A 676 13.74 39.08 0.05
N PHE A 677 14.72 38.23 0.32
CA PHE A 677 14.51 36.82 0.63
C PHE A 677 13.55 36.65 1.83
N GLU A 678 13.78 37.39 2.92
CA GLU A 678 13.02 37.26 4.17
C GLU A 678 11.55 37.63 3.97
N LYS A 679 11.27 38.65 3.14
CA LYS A 679 9.89 39.06 2.84
C LYS A 679 9.17 38.01 2.00
N VAL A 680 9.82 37.48 0.98
CA VAL A 680 9.25 36.43 0.12
C VAL A 680 9.02 35.15 0.91
N GLU A 681 10.02 34.68 1.66
CA GLU A 681 9.92 33.49 2.49
C GLU A 681 8.79 33.61 3.52
N ARG A 682 8.75 34.72 4.28
CA ARG A 682 7.68 34.96 5.26
C ARG A 682 6.29 34.91 4.62
N ASN A 683 6.11 35.52 3.45
CA ASN A 683 4.82 35.54 2.76
C ASN A 683 4.41 34.15 2.24
N VAL A 684 5.36 33.40 1.67
CA VAL A 684 5.18 32.02 1.23
C VAL A 684 4.80 31.12 2.40
N LEU A 685 5.56 31.14 3.49
CA LEU A 685 5.28 30.33 4.67
C LEU A 685 3.94 30.69 5.32
N LYS A 686 3.60 31.98 5.38
CA LYS A 686 2.32 32.44 5.93
C LYS A 686 1.13 31.92 5.13
N VAL A 687 1.21 31.86 3.80
CA VAL A 687 0.11 31.30 2.98
C VAL A 687 0.05 29.77 3.09
N CYS A 688 1.20 29.10 3.12
CA CYS A 688 1.28 27.64 3.30
C CYS A 688 0.70 27.21 4.66
N LYS A 689 1.06 27.91 5.75
CA LYS A 689 0.50 27.65 7.09
C LYS A 689 -1.02 27.82 7.10
N LYS A 690 -1.54 28.92 6.52
CA LYS A 690 -3.00 29.11 6.40
C LYS A 690 -3.70 28.00 5.63
N PHE A 691 -3.08 27.46 4.58
CA PHE A 691 -3.60 26.31 3.86
C PHE A 691 -3.72 25.10 4.79
N CYS A 692 -2.63 24.76 5.50
CA CYS A 692 -2.59 23.67 6.46
C CYS A 692 -3.61 23.81 7.59
N ASP A 693 -3.70 25.00 8.22
CA ASP A 693 -4.67 25.29 9.27
C ASP A 693 -6.14 25.17 8.79
N LEU A 694 -6.38 25.35 7.49
CA LEU A 694 -7.69 25.15 6.88
C LEU A 694 -7.96 23.67 6.60
N MET A 695 -6.93 22.91 6.22
CA MET A 695 -7.03 21.46 6.04
C MET A 695 -7.31 20.74 7.36
N ASP A 696 -6.74 21.20 8.47
CA ASP A 696 -7.01 20.67 9.82
C ASP A 696 -8.48 20.83 10.27
N LYS A 697 -9.23 21.72 9.63
CA LYS A 697 -10.67 21.93 9.91
C LYS A 697 -11.58 21.07 9.06
N LYS A 698 -11.01 20.28 8.14
CA LYS A 698 -11.75 19.30 7.37
C LYS A 698 -11.85 18.01 8.19
N ASP A 699 -12.84 17.19 7.84
CA ASP A 699 -13.08 15.89 8.45
C ASP A 699 -12.08 14.84 7.94
N GLU A 700 -10.80 15.22 7.84
CA GLU A 700 -9.73 14.43 7.26
C GLU A 700 -8.42 14.72 8.00
N HIS A 701 -7.67 13.67 8.29
CA HIS A 701 -6.41 13.77 9.00
C HIS A 701 -5.26 13.87 7.99
N TYR A 702 -4.79 15.08 7.70
CA TYR A 702 -3.59 15.30 6.87
C TYR A 702 -2.37 15.53 7.75
N ALA A 703 -1.22 14.98 7.33
CA ALA A 703 0.06 15.21 8.02
C ALA A 703 1.19 15.71 7.11
N GLU A 704 0.96 15.77 5.79
CA GLU A 704 1.98 16.16 4.83
C GLU A 704 1.36 16.81 3.59
N PHE A 705 1.91 17.94 3.16
CA PHE A 705 1.62 18.58 1.90
C PHE A 705 2.90 19.07 1.22
N GLY A 706 3.03 18.78 -0.07
CA GLY A 706 3.85 19.57 -0.98
C GLY A 706 2.97 20.60 -1.67
N LEU A 707 3.22 21.88 -1.38
CA LEU A 707 2.51 23.01 -1.96
C LEU A 707 3.36 23.64 -3.05
N ASP A 708 2.79 23.78 -4.24
CA ASP A 708 3.43 24.44 -5.37
C ASP A 708 2.96 25.89 -5.40
N ILE A 709 3.88 26.80 -5.06
CA ILE A 709 3.60 28.23 -4.96
C ILE A 709 4.20 28.95 -6.17
N GLY A 710 3.37 29.68 -6.91
CA GLY A 710 3.81 30.64 -7.89
C GLY A 710 4.04 31.99 -7.25
N LEU A 711 5.15 32.65 -7.58
CA LEU A 711 5.36 34.05 -7.24
C LEU A 711 5.09 34.87 -8.50
N ASP A 712 4.15 35.82 -8.44
CA ASP A 712 4.01 36.79 -9.54
C ASP A 712 5.13 37.83 -9.52
N LYS A 713 5.15 38.74 -10.50
CA LYS A 713 6.20 39.75 -10.68
C LYS A 713 6.49 40.62 -9.44
N GLU A 714 5.52 40.77 -8.54
CA GLU A 714 5.66 41.54 -7.29
C GLU A 714 6.08 40.66 -6.09
N GLY A 715 6.36 39.38 -6.34
CA GLY A 715 6.66 38.39 -5.31
C GLY A 715 5.43 37.93 -4.52
N TYR A 716 4.20 38.20 -5.02
CA TYR A 716 3.00 37.78 -4.32
C TYR A 716 2.74 36.28 -4.51
N PRO A 717 2.49 35.52 -3.43
CA PRO A 717 2.39 34.07 -3.50
C PRO A 717 0.97 33.58 -3.88
N TRP A 718 0.94 32.70 -4.87
CA TRP A 718 -0.23 32.00 -5.39
C TRP A 718 -0.09 30.49 -5.17
N ILE A 719 -1.05 29.82 -4.52
CA ILE A 719 -1.07 28.35 -4.44
C ILE A 719 -1.56 27.80 -5.79
N ILE A 720 -0.67 27.19 -6.55
CA ILE A 720 -0.95 26.61 -7.87
C ILE A 720 -1.46 25.18 -7.74
N GLU A 721 -0.88 24.40 -6.84
CA GLU A 721 -1.18 22.99 -6.63
C GLU A 721 -0.85 22.57 -5.18
N ALA A 722 -1.55 21.55 -4.68
CA ALA A 722 -1.27 20.92 -3.39
C ALA A 722 -1.31 19.40 -3.56
N ASN A 723 -0.34 18.70 -2.98
CA ASN A 723 -0.16 17.26 -3.11
C ASN A 723 0.21 16.62 -1.76
N ILE A 724 -0.44 15.52 -1.37
CA ILE A 724 -0.13 14.79 -0.12
C ILE A 724 0.88 13.65 -0.31
N PHE A 725 1.61 13.68 -1.43
CA PHE A 725 2.70 12.74 -1.74
C PHE A 725 3.70 13.37 -2.72
N PRO A 726 4.33 14.50 -2.34
CA PRO A 726 5.27 15.16 -3.24
C PRO A 726 6.51 14.31 -3.52
N SER A 727 7.12 14.57 -4.67
CA SER A 727 8.41 13.97 -5.03
C SER A 727 9.55 14.79 -4.43
N PHE A 728 10.42 14.15 -3.66
CA PHE A 728 11.57 14.80 -3.01
C PHE A 728 12.90 14.62 -3.78
N LYS A 729 12.82 14.42 -5.10
CA LYS A 729 14.02 14.20 -5.93
C LYS A 729 14.91 15.44 -6.01
N GLY A 730 14.33 16.65 -6.03
CA GLY A 730 15.08 17.91 -6.02
C GLY A 730 15.89 18.03 -4.73
N PHE A 731 15.23 17.96 -3.57
CA PHE A 731 15.91 17.86 -2.27
C PHE A 731 17.01 16.78 -2.24
N LYS A 732 16.74 15.56 -2.72
CA LYS A 732 17.74 14.49 -2.69
C LYS A 732 19.03 14.85 -3.45
N ALA A 733 18.92 15.64 -4.51
CA ALA A 733 20.05 16.07 -5.32
C ALA A 733 20.74 17.32 -4.77
N MET A 734 19.99 18.28 -4.24
CA MET A 734 20.51 19.56 -3.74
C MET A 734 21.00 19.50 -2.30
N ASP A 735 20.21 18.91 -1.41
CA ASP A 735 20.44 18.87 0.03
C ASP A 735 19.94 17.53 0.59
N TYR A 736 20.86 16.56 0.63
CA TYR A 736 20.56 15.21 1.08
C TYR A 736 20.13 15.17 2.56
N ASN A 737 20.68 16.05 3.41
CA ASN A 737 20.30 16.12 4.81
C ASN A 737 18.87 16.64 4.97
N ARG A 738 18.47 17.64 4.19
CA ARG A 738 17.09 18.10 4.15
C ARG A 738 16.14 17.05 3.61
N TYR A 739 16.55 16.34 2.56
CA TYR A 739 15.82 15.17 2.07
C TYR A 739 15.57 14.16 3.19
N LEU A 740 16.57 13.82 4.00
CA LEU A 740 16.41 12.92 5.13
C LEU A 740 15.47 13.47 6.20
N LYS A 741 15.61 14.75 6.61
CA LYS A 741 14.70 15.40 7.58
C LYS A 741 13.23 15.34 7.14
N ILE A 742 12.96 15.64 5.86
CA ILE A 742 11.61 15.50 5.27
C ILE A 742 11.10 14.06 5.38
N ARG A 743 12.00 13.08 5.30
CA ARG A 743 11.64 11.65 5.31
C ARG A 743 11.42 11.12 6.71
N TYR A 744 12.07 11.70 7.70
CA TYR A 744 11.94 11.39 9.12
C TYR A 744 10.67 11.96 9.72
N GLN A 745 10.27 13.17 9.33
CA GLN A 745 9.19 13.89 9.98
C GLN A 745 7.85 13.12 10.08
N PRO A 746 7.37 12.37 9.06
CA PRO A 746 6.15 11.58 9.21
C PRO A 746 6.26 10.46 10.26
N LEU A 747 7.46 9.92 10.50
CA LEU A 747 7.68 8.94 11.56
C LEU A 747 7.68 9.64 12.93
N ILE A 748 8.37 10.77 13.06
CA ILE A 748 8.35 11.60 14.28
C ILE A 748 6.91 11.95 14.65
N TYR A 749 6.12 12.39 13.67
CA TYR A 749 4.70 12.67 13.88
C TYR A 749 3.94 11.43 14.38
N ALA A 750 4.15 10.26 13.77
CA ALA A 750 3.52 9.02 14.21
C ALA A 750 3.86 8.65 15.66
N VAL A 751 5.08 8.96 16.12
CA VAL A 751 5.51 8.76 17.51
C VAL A 751 4.76 9.70 18.46
N HIS A 752 4.74 11.00 18.15
CA HIS A 752 4.00 12.00 18.95
C HIS A 752 2.50 11.72 18.99
N LEU A 753 1.93 11.24 17.89
CA LEU A 753 0.51 10.91 17.76
C LEU A 753 0.06 9.81 18.75
N GLN A 754 1.00 8.96 19.15
CA GLN A 754 0.81 7.90 20.14
C GLN A 754 1.21 8.35 21.55
N GLY A 755 1.71 9.57 21.73
CA GLY A 755 2.20 10.07 23.02
C GLY A 755 3.52 9.45 23.49
N PHE A 756 4.38 9.02 22.56
CA PHE A 756 5.76 8.61 22.85
C PHE A 756 6.75 9.75 22.55
N ALA A 757 7.99 9.63 23.02
CA ALA A 757 9.02 10.65 22.83
C ALA A 757 9.91 10.34 21.61
N VAL A 758 10.47 11.39 21.01
CA VAL A 758 11.60 11.32 20.10
C VAL A 758 12.79 11.99 20.79
N THR A 759 13.84 11.23 21.11
CA THR A 759 15.04 11.73 21.80
C THR A 759 16.16 12.01 20.79
N GLU A 760 16.85 13.14 20.90
CA GLU A 760 18.05 13.37 20.09
C GLU A 760 19.20 12.48 20.58
N THR A 761 19.92 11.83 19.66
CA THR A 761 21.03 10.94 19.99
C THR A 761 22.16 11.73 20.65
N GLY A 762 22.41 11.52 21.95
CA GLY A 762 23.59 12.04 22.64
C GLY A 762 23.32 12.62 24.03
N GLU A 763 22.09 13.03 24.31
CA GLU A 763 21.67 13.44 25.64
C GLU A 763 20.79 12.33 26.22
N GLY A 764 21.18 11.79 27.38
CA GLY A 764 20.25 10.99 28.17
C GLY A 764 19.00 11.82 28.48
N THR A 765 17.99 11.20 29.08
CA THR A 765 16.97 11.97 29.81
C THR A 765 17.65 12.77 30.92
N ILE A 766 18.18 13.93 30.55
CA ILE A 766 18.44 15.04 31.44
C ILE A 766 17.11 15.78 31.47
N ASP A 767 16.55 15.94 32.66
CA ASP A 767 15.42 16.83 32.92
C ASP A 767 15.82 18.26 32.52
N GLU A 768 15.79 18.60 31.22
CA GLU A 768 15.94 19.97 30.74
C GLU A 768 14.86 20.29 29.70
N ILE A 769 13.85 20.97 30.21
CA ILE A 769 12.77 21.65 29.51
C ILE A 769 13.39 22.62 28.50
N PHE A 770 13.32 22.31 27.20
CA PHE A 770 13.56 23.30 26.17
C PHE A 770 12.37 24.28 26.10
N HIS A 771 12.60 25.47 26.64
CA HIS A 771 11.80 26.67 26.39
C HIS A 771 11.92 27.13 24.94
N PRO A 772 10.82 27.39 24.22
CA PRO A 772 10.85 28.24 23.04
C PRO A 772 10.55 29.68 23.48
N ASN A 773 11.57 30.37 24.00
CA ASN A 773 11.62 31.82 23.96
C ASN A 773 12.64 32.22 22.90
N ASN A 774 12.14 32.63 21.74
CA ASN A 774 12.74 33.68 20.94
C ASN A 774 11.63 34.32 20.11
N SER A 775 10.88 35.19 20.78
CA SER A 775 10.35 36.41 20.18
C SER A 775 11.53 37.33 19.86
N LEU A 776 11.75 37.61 18.59
CA LEU A 776 12.47 38.79 18.13
C LEU A 776 11.68 39.39 16.96
N ASP A 777 11.62 40.72 17.00
CA ASP A 777 10.75 41.66 16.27
C ASP A 777 10.67 41.50 14.74
#